data_AF-A0A9P7K7K7-F1
#
_entry.id   AF-A0A9P7K7K7-F1
#
_cell.length_a   1.000
_cell.length_b   1.000
_cell.length_c   1.000
_cell.angle_alpha   90.00
_cell.angle_beta   90.00
_cell.angle_gamma   90.00
#
_symmetry.space_group_name_H-M   'P 1'
#
loop_
_entity.id
_entity.type
_entity.pdbx_description
1 polymer ?
#
loop_
_entity_poly.entity_id
_entity_poly.type
_entity_poly.pdbx_seq_one_letter_code
_entity_poly.pdbx_strand_id
1 'polypeptide(L)'
;MGALIKANKHANGIKGSWQSQEIDMDDEDSAADYEAFDQYDELENINLTKLDFHKLQLNFIDTVASGYRPGLLHFADDDFAISISLPVITLAKSIPPRALMAWDRCLLSRSQHLTLLISGFRGVYPPLDSTGAYTSIAQRCGSSLTFKVGLTRKYKPGKEYAKDAGRTFGLIISEAEDELLLQTEKALDDIEPEYDAQYFVEPVSTLSQESEEDDASFDRFSLSSSLESLLDHGFLKIVQLRRKFGLGWPGAEYLFSEMEKTQIGEQMLFDTQRKKIIASDQEETLLRRTNNLPHDPLSGGEEVNIALAAFSYLIRRLSVSQSTMKKWFHAEHSIQLCPRYCIVCHNKLDTDFEALKPYVCESKLCAYQYYSLNRGPSLEYEIVHNPKTVDLLVSIAHSAASEQAIDEPLPIGMGLRVPLPDQSKFPDVLSQAASSPLLVNTTSIPTTSSIVKGSDGLCDFDDLTLPMMRYTITQLIDSLPSIEDMKKHLERKVKAGKTKPKLKDLDPNILPAAWSILRCVGSPDAEAKFRASVMSAQKDNANARIYPSLYIIRHGLWYKTIANGRAYGNGVYLAKEGTLSMGTYAHAGRSTWRKSKLCPTNCVALAEIVNRPNEFVSQAPHFVIKDTHWIICRYLLVKGNIEGHLDTILPPSQNSAAQALIPLVKLDPAHPITLNSKRIEIPEPSYQIDALLKARSEEYQEEENDEEDMRVFDVKYVSNVVDEELDDMDVDVDFYEDEDYIISHLSTRQSDGKAAKKLPPLENDWKHDSSWVLKIVENLMPPPSEASPSATMAVQKELKAMLKEQEGAKSLKELGWYMPPDLVGDNLFQWIVEMHSFDEDLPIARDLKARHVHI
;
A
#
# COMPACT_ATOMS: atom_id res chain seq x y z
N MET A 1 -38.06 49.80 26.18
CA MET A 1 -37.04 50.87 26.08
C MET A 1 -36.00 50.38 25.08
N GLY A 2 -36.11 50.68 23.79
CA GLY A 2 -35.68 51.93 23.16
C GLY A 2 -34.55 51.61 22.17
N ALA A 3 -34.92 51.29 20.91
CA ALA A 3 -34.40 51.92 19.68
C ALA A 3 -33.17 51.21 19.07
N LEU A 4 -32.95 51.09 17.75
CA LEU A 4 -33.77 51.07 16.52
C LEU A 4 -32.73 50.87 15.39
N ILE A 5 -32.85 49.83 14.56
CA ILE A 5 -32.18 49.76 13.24
C ILE A 5 -33.26 49.42 12.21
N LYS A 6 -33.37 50.26 11.18
CA LYS A 6 -34.41 50.25 10.14
C LYS A 6 -34.12 49.19 9.07
N ALA A 7 -35.18 48.48 8.67
CA ALA A 7 -35.30 47.71 7.45
C ALA A 7 -36.75 47.81 6.92
N ASN A 8 -36.95 47.32 5.68
CA ASN A 8 -38.17 47.18 4.87
C ASN A 8 -38.40 48.30 3.84
N LYS A 9 -38.86 48.02 2.61
CA LYS A 9 -39.38 46.80 1.94
C LYS A 9 -39.54 47.15 0.46
N HIS A 10 -39.42 46.20 -0.47
CA HIS A 10 -40.58 45.65 -1.19
C HIS A 10 -40.17 44.54 -2.17
N ALA A 11 -41.12 43.63 -2.36
CA ALA A 11 -41.03 42.34 -3.03
C ALA A 11 -42.05 42.23 -4.18
N ASN A 12 -41.96 41.09 -4.89
CA ASN A 12 -42.86 40.45 -5.87
C ASN A 12 -42.60 40.84 -7.34
N GLY A 13 -42.53 39.95 -8.33
CA GLY A 13 -42.74 38.50 -8.39
C GLY A 13 -43.44 38.09 -9.70
N ILE A 14 -42.94 37.00 -10.32
CA ILE A 14 -43.63 36.01 -11.18
C ILE A 14 -43.63 36.20 -12.73
N LYS A 15 -42.79 35.36 -13.37
CA LYS A 15 -42.91 34.45 -14.54
C LYS A 15 -43.81 34.77 -15.76
N GLY A 16 -43.27 34.52 -16.96
CA GLY A 16 -44.01 34.00 -18.12
C GLY A 16 -43.35 34.25 -19.49
N SER A 17 -43.01 33.16 -20.19
CA SER A 17 -42.23 33.05 -21.45
C SER A 17 -43.05 33.27 -22.75
N TRP A 18 -42.39 33.71 -23.84
CA TRP A 18 -42.25 33.07 -25.18
C TRP A 18 -42.16 34.07 -26.36
N GLN A 19 -41.31 33.71 -27.35
CA GLN A 19 -41.29 34.07 -28.79
C GLN A 19 -40.58 35.33 -29.32
N SER A 20 -39.45 35.04 -29.98
CA SER A 20 -39.07 35.31 -31.38
C SER A 20 -39.14 36.71 -32.04
N GLN A 21 -38.06 36.94 -32.80
CA GLN A 21 -37.88 37.71 -34.03
C GLN A 21 -37.25 39.11 -33.98
N GLU A 22 -36.08 39.15 -34.64
CA GLU A 22 -35.57 40.12 -35.63
C GLU A 22 -35.36 41.57 -35.20
N ILE A 23 -34.15 42.08 -35.44
CA ILE A 23 -33.88 43.33 -36.17
C ILE A 23 -32.41 43.35 -36.62
N ASP A 24 -32.26 43.68 -37.91
CA ASP A 24 -31.07 43.95 -38.71
C ASP A 24 -30.03 44.89 -38.10
N MET A 25 -28.76 44.68 -38.44
CA MET A 25 -27.80 45.77 -38.67
C MET A 25 -26.74 45.34 -39.69
N ASP A 26 -26.99 45.80 -40.91
CA ASP A 26 -26.10 46.29 -41.97
C ASP A 26 -24.60 45.98 -41.95
N ASP A 27 -24.17 45.45 -43.11
CA ASP A 27 -22.83 45.31 -43.66
C ASP A 27 -22.16 46.66 -43.98
N GLU A 28 -20.86 46.80 -43.70
CA GLU A 28 -19.95 47.58 -44.56
C GLU A 28 -18.49 47.08 -44.44
N ASP A 29 -17.84 46.97 -45.60
CA ASP A 29 -16.70 46.12 -45.95
C ASP A 29 -15.32 46.49 -45.38
N SER A 30 -14.47 45.47 -45.21
CA SER A 30 -13.02 45.57 -45.50
C SER A 30 -12.43 44.18 -45.78
N ALA A 31 -12.31 43.84 -47.06
CA ALA A 31 -11.58 42.68 -47.55
C ALA A 31 -10.05 42.89 -47.48
N ALA A 32 -9.32 41.93 -46.88
CA ALA A 32 -7.99 41.41 -47.29
C ALA A 32 -7.19 40.86 -46.08
N ASP A 33 -7.25 39.54 -45.87
CA ASP A 33 -6.11 38.63 -45.62
C ASP A 33 -6.66 37.24 -45.25
N TYR A 34 -6.97 36.44 -46.27
CA TYR A 34 -7.26 35.01 -46.16
C TYR A 34 -6.07 34.24 -46.77
N GLU A 35 -4.98 34.14 -46.01
CA GLU A 35 -3.93 33.14 -46.20
C GLU A 35 -3.62 32.50 -44.83
N ALA A 36 -4.44 31.53 -44.41
CA ALA A 36 -4.18 30.72 -43.21
C ALA A 36 -4.89 29.35 -43.22
N PHE A 37 -5.11 28.76 -44.40
CA PHE A 37 -5.81 27.47 -44.50
C PHE A 37 -5.14 26.44 -45.42
N ASP A 38 -3.80 26.43 -45.45
CA ASP A 38 -3.00 25.37 -46.10
C ASP A 38 -1.93 24.79 -45.15
N GLN A 39 -2.25 24.63 -43.85
CA GLN A 39 -1.33 23.99 -42.89
C GLN A 39 -2.00 22.98 -41.95
N TYR A 40 -3.07 22.33 -42.41
CA TYR A 40 -3.72 21.24 -41.67
C TYR A 40 -3.64 19.87 -42.35
N ASP A 41 -3.23 19.79 -43.63
CA ASP A 41 -3.19 18.52 -44.37
C ASP A 41 -1.81 17.84 -44.41
N GLU A 42 -0.81 18.33 -43.65
CA GLU A 42 0.54 17.72 -43.59
C GLU A 42 0.83 16.93 -42.29
N LEU A 43 -0.17 16.70 -41.44
CA LEU A 43 0.04 16.09 -40.10
C LEU A 43 -0.43 14.64 -39.91
N GLU A 44 -0.87 13.94 -40.96
CA GLU A 44 -1.41 12.58 -40.82
C GLU A 44 -0.41 11.41 -40.98
N ASN A 45 0.90 11.66 -41.07
CA ASN A 45 1.88 10.56 -41.19
C ASN A 45 3.19 10.76 -40.40
N ILE A 46 3.10 11.20 -39.14
CA ILE A 46 4.25 11.14 -38.23
C ILE A 46 4.13 9.88 -37.38
N ASN A 47 4.99 8.89 -37.67
CA ASN A 47 5.30 7.77 -36.78
C ASN A 47 5.59 8.32 -35.37
N LEU A 48 4.61 8.25 -34.46
CA LEU A 48 4.82 8.51 -33.05
C LEU A 48 5.77 7.43 -32.53
N THR A 49 7.04 7.76 -32.36
CA THR A 49 8.01 6.89 -31.69
C THR A 49 7.54 6.69 -30.25
N LYS A 50 6.78 5.61 -30.02
CA LYS A 50 6.14 5.33 -28.73
C LYS A 50 7.20 5.04 -27.65
N LEU A 51 8.17 4.15 -27.89
CA LEU A 51 9.15 3.74 -26.88
C LEU A 51 10.60 3.98 -27.33
N ASP A 52 11.33 4.89 -26.68
CA ASP A 52 12.76 5.09 -26.90
C ASP A 52 13.59 4.07 -26.09
N PHE A 53 13.95 2.96 -26.74
CA PHE A 53 14.74 1.88 -26.14
C PHE A 53 16.15 2.31 -25.73
N HIS A 54 16.77 3.25 -26.44
CA HIS A 54 18.12 3.72 -26.11
C HIS A 54 18.10 4.53 -24.80
N LYS A 55 17.14 5.44 -24.66
CA LYS A 55 16.95 6.16 -23.39
C LYS A 55 16.60 5.22 -22.25
N LEU A 56 15.74 4.24 -22.50
CA LEU A 56 15.39 3.23 -21.51
C LEU A 56 16.61 2.41 -21.06
N GLN A 57 17.47 2.01 -22.00
CA GLN A 57 18.72 1.30 -21.73
C GLN A 57 19.66 2.12 -20.83
N LEU A 58 19.91 3.39 -21.16
CA LEU A 58 20.72 4.29 -20.31
C LEU A 58 20.14 4.39 -18.89
N ASN A 59 18.82 4.52 -18.78
CA ASN A 59 18.14 4.62 -17.50
C ASN A 59 18.23 3.31 -16.69
N PHE A 60 18.22 2.15 -17.36
CA PHE A 60 18.43 0.84 -16.75
C PHE A 60 19.87 0.68 -16.25
N ILE A 61 20.86 1.10 -17.05
CA ILE A 61 22.28 1.06 -16.67
C ILE A 61 22.51 1.92 -15.41
N ASP A 62 21.97 3.14 -15.35
CA ASP A 62 22.07 4.00 -14.17
C ASP A 62 21.42 3.36 -12.93
N THR A 63 20.32 2.63 -13.12
CA THR A 63 19.61 1.92 -12.06
C THR A 63 20.45 0.77 -11.51
N VAL A 64 21.09 0.00 -12.39
CA VAL A 64 22.02 -1.09 -12.02
C VAL A 64 23.27 -0.52 -11.33
N ALA A 65 23.84 0.57 -11.84
CA ALA A 65 24.99 1.25 -11.24
C ALA A 65 24.71 1.74 -9.80
N SER A 66 23.44 2.03 -9.49
CA SER A 66 22.99 2.42 -8.15
C SER A 66 22.73 1.22 -7.22
N GLY A 67 22.93 -0.02 -7.68
CA GLY A 67 22.74 -1.25 -6.91
C GLY A 67 21.29 -1.75 -6.86
N TYR A 68 20.45 -1.33 -7.80
CA TYR A 68 19.05 -1.76 -7.91
C TYR A 68 18.85 -2.62 -9.17
N ARG A 69 17.80 -3.45 -9.17
CA ARG A 69 17.47 -4.31 -10.31
C ARG A 69 16.24 -3.78 -11.05
N PRO A 70 16.39 -3.21 -12.27
CA PRO A 70 15.26 -2.85 -13.11
C PRO A 70 14.69 -4.10 -13.80
N GLY A 71 13.41 -4.06 -14.16
CA GLY A 71 12.76 -5.05 -14.99
C GLY A 71 11.61 -4.45 -15.79
N LEU A 72 11.48 -4.82 -17.04
CA LEU A 72 10.45 -4.40 -17.99
C LEU A 72 9.36 -5.47 -18.07
N LEU A 73 8.10 -5.04 -18.13
CA LEU A 73 6.95 -5.91 -18.33
C LEU A 73 6.08 -5.36 -19.45
N HIS A 74 5.99 -6.07 -20.57
CA HIS A 74 5.06 -5.72 -21.65
C HIS A 74 3.67 -6.32 -21.43
N PHE A 75 2.64 -5.53 -21.64
CA PHE A 75 1.23 -5.95 -21.69
C PHE A 75 0.74 -6.05 -23.14
N ALA A 76 -0.36 -6.77 -23.36
CA ALA A 76 -0.92 -7.00 -24.70
C ALA A 76 -1.46 -5.75 -25.41
N ASP A 77 -1.63 -4.62 -24.69
CA ASP A 77 -2.31 -3.40 -25.15
C ASP A 77 -1.32 -2.28 -25.59
N ASP A 78 -0.12 -2.63 -26.10
CA ASP A 78 1.00 -1.69 -26.37
C ASP A 78 1.45 -0.86 -25.13
N ASP A 79 1.02 -1.25 -23.93
CA ASP A 79 1.40 -0.63 -22.67
C ASP A 79 2.44 -1.50 -21.95
N PHE A 80 3.22 -0.89 -21.07
CA PHE A 80 4.25 -1.56 -20.31
C PHE A 80 4.33 -1.03 -18.88
N ALA A 81 4.97 -1.80 -18.01
CA ALA A 81 5.33 -1.37 -16.66
C ALA A 81 6.84 -1.55 -16.45
N ILE A 82 7.40 -0.70 -15.59
CA ILE A 82 8.78 -0.81 -15.13
C ILE A 82 8.75 -1.21 -13.66
N SER A 83 9.40 -2.31 -13.33
CA SER A 83 9.67 -2.74 -11.98
C SER A 83 11.10 -2.39 -11.58
N ILE A 84 11.30 -2.03 -10.32
CA ILE A 84 12.63 -1.83 -9.73
C ILE A 84 12.62 -2.51 -8.38
N SER A 85 13.63 -3.33 -8.12
CA SER A 85 13.69 -4.10 -6.89
C SER A 85 15.04 -4.07 -6.20
N LEU A 86 14.98 -4.30 -4.88
CA LEU A 86 16.14 -4.44 -4.01
C LEU A 86 15.91 -5.64 -3.08
N PRO A 87 16.85 -6.61 -3.01
CA PRO A 87 16.75 -7.71 -2.06
C PRO A 87 16.61 -7.19 -0.63
N VAL A 88 15.66 -7.74 0.14
CA VAL A 88 15.43 -7.26 1.52
C VAL A 88 16.66 -7.52 2.41
N ILE A 89 17.46 -8.54 2.10
CA ILE A 89 18.76 -8.78 2.77
C ILE A 89 19.78 -7.64 2.55
N THR A 90 19.73 -6.97 1.39
CA THR A 90 20.57 -5.81 1.09
C THR A 90 20.02 -4.58 1.82
N LEU A 91 18.70 -4.45 1.89
CA LEU A 91 18.04 -3.44 2.72
C LEU A 91 18.38 -3.59 4.21
N ALA A 92 18.60 -4.82 4.70
CA ALA A 92 19.01 -5.09 6.08
C ALA A 92 20.42 -4.55 6.43
N LYS A 93 21.23 -4.16 5.43
CA LYS A 93 22.51 -3.48 5.64
C LYS A 93 22.35 -2.00 5.99
N SER A 94 21.27 -1.36 5.55
CA SER A 94 20.96 0.06 5.80
C SER A 94 19.89 0.25 6.86
N ILE A 95 19.00 -0.72 7.04
CA ILE A 95 17.92 -0.71 8.03
C ILE A 95 18.11 -1.90 8.96
N PRO A 96 18.21 -1.71 10.29
CA PRO A 96 18.45 -2.82 11.17
C PRO A 96 17.36 -3.88 11.04
N PRO A 97 17.72 -5.16 11.00
CA PRO A 97 16.81 -6.30 10.89
C PRO A 97 15.65 -6.29 11.89
N ARG A 98 15.91 -5.80 13.12
CA ARG A 98 14.89 -5.60 14.15
C ARG A 98 13.83 -4.56 13.76
N ALA A 99 14.19 -3.51 13.02
CA ALA A 99 13.22 -2.57 12.43
C ALA A 99 12.38 -3.27 11.39
N LEU A 100 13.02 -3.97 10.45
CA LEU A 100 12.32 -4.65 9.35
C LEU A 100 11.27 -5.62 9.92
N MET A 101 11.64 -6.45 10.90
CA MET A 101 10.70 -7.33 11.60
C MET A 101 9.59 -6.61 12.36
N ALA A 102 9.90 -5.46 12.94
CA ALA A 102 8.91 -4.65 13.62
C ALA A 102 7.94 -3.99 12.62
N TRP A 103 8.41 -3.53 11.48
CA TRP A 103 7.59 -2.91 10.44
C TRP A 103 6.65 -3.95 9.84
N ASP A 104 7.21 -5.08 9.44
CA ASP A 104 6.47 -6.21 8.93
C ASP A 104 7.31 -7.49 9.00
N ARG A 105 6.78 -8.53 9.66
CA ARG A 105 7.46 -9.83 9.73
C ARG A 105 7.65 -10.47 8.36
N CYS A 106 6.79 -10.14 7.39
CA CYS A 106 6.88 -10.71 6.06
C CYS A 106 8.17 -10.29 5.38
N LEU A 107 8.75 -9.12 5.69
CA LEU A 107 9.98 -8.62 5.07
C LEU A 107 11.16 -9.60 5.12
N LEU A 108 11.34 -10.33 6.22
CA LEU A 108 12.37 -11.37 6.34
C LEU A 108 11.78 -12.78 6.49
N SER A 109 10.46 -12.98 6.31
CA SER A 109 9.83 -14.30 6.45
C SER A 109 10.25 -15.31 5.39
N ARG A 110 10.85 -14.85 4.29
CA ARG A 110 11.40 -15.61 3.16
C ARG A 110 12.45 -14.76 2.41
N SER A 111 13.24 -15.36 1.54
CA SER A 111 14.07 -14.59 0.60
C SER A 111 13.16 -13.91 -0.44
N GLN A 112 13.25 -12.59 -0.56
CA GLN A 112 12.40 -11.79 -1.44
C GLN A 112 12.97 -10.38 -1.62
N HIS A 113 12.39 -9.63 -2.53
CA HIS A 113 12.74 -8.26 -2.87
C HIS A 113 11.65 -7.26 -2.45
N LEU A 114 12.08 -6.07 -2.07
CA LEU A 114 11.22 -4.89 -2.05
C LEU A 114 11.14 -4.35 -3.47
N THR A 115 9.94 -4.28 -4.04
CA THR A 115 9.72 -3.97 -5.45
C THR A 115 8.77 -2.78 -5.61
N LEU A 116 9.19 -1.81 -6.42
CA LEU A 116 8.37 -0.71 -6.91
C LEU A 116 7.96 -1.02 -8.35
N LEU A 117 6.67 -1.04 -8.61
CA LEU A 117 6.09 -1.18 -9.94
C LEU A 117 5.53 0.18 -10.38
N ILE A 118 5.99 0.67 -11.53
CA ILE A 118 5.54 1.90 -12.16
C ILE A 118 4.76 1.51 -13.41
N SER A 119 3.53 2.00 -13.55
CA SER A 119 2.68 1.75 -14.73
C SER A 119 1.98 3.04 -15.18
N GLY A 120 1.25 2.99 -16.30
CA GLY A 120 0.56 4.16 -16.85
C GLY A 120 1.41 5.01 -17.81
N PHE A 121 2.44 4.40 -18.41
CA PHE A 121 3.26 5.02 -19.44
C PHE A 121 2.50 5.21 -20.75
N ARG A 122 1.50 4.36 -21.05
CA ARG A 122 0.70 4.40 -22.29
C ARG A 122 1.58 4.28 -23.54
N GLY A 123 2.59 3.42 -23.43
CA GLY A 123 3.57 3.20 -24.49
C GLY A 123 4.58 4.33 -24.68
N VAL A 124 4.59 5.40 -23.88
CA VAL A 124 5.51 6.56 -24.02
C VAL A 124 6.68 6.47 -23.04
N TYR A 125 7.92 6.53 -23.56
CA TYR A 125 9.14 6.69 -22.74
C TYR A 125 10.19 7.56 -23.45
N PRO A 126 10.83 8.52 -22.74
CA PRO A 126 10.61 8.92 -21.35
C PRO A 126 9.29 9.70 -21.17
N PRO A 127 8.56 9.49 -20.06
CA PRO A 127 7.29 10.17 -19.82
C PRO A 127 7.44 11.64 -19.39
N LEU A 128 8.60 12.00 -18.83
CA LEU A 128 8.87 13.32 -18.26
C LEU A 128 9.99 14.05 -19.01
N ASP A 129 9.93 15.38 -19.01
CA ASP A 129 11.00 16.26 -19.46
C ASP A 129 12.04 16.53 -18.35
N SER A 130 13.06 17.36 -18.65
CA SER A 130 14.10 17.77 -17.70
C SER A 130 13.57 18.52 -16.47
N THR A 131 12.38 19.13 -16.58
CA THR A 131 11.72 19.83 -15.48
C THR A 131 10.94 18.89 -14.56
N GLY A 132 10.73 17.64 -14.99
CA GLY A 132 9.87 16.68 -14.30
C GLY A 132 8.38 16.86 -14.61
N ALA A 133 8.03 17.62 -15.66
CA ALA A 133 6.68 17.70 -16.19
C ALA A 133 6.47 16.64 -17.27
N TYR A 134 5.21 16.23 -17.50
CA TYR A 134 4.90 15.30 -18.58
C TYR A 134 5.24 15.92 -19.94
N THR A 135 5.90 15.13 -20.80
CA THR A 135 6.19 15.56 -22.18
C THR A 135 4.90 15.78 -22.96
N SER A 136 4.92 16.62 -24.00
CA SER A 136 3.72 16.89 -24.81
C SER A 136 3.15 15.61 -25.44
N ILE A 137 4.01 14.63 -25.76
CA ILE A 137 3.59 13.32 -26.27
C ILE A 137 2.88 12.54 -25.15
N ALA A 138 3.46 12.46 -23.95
CA ALA A 138 2.85 11.79 -22.81
C ALA A 138 1.50 12.41 -22.43
N GLN A 139 1.36 13.74 -22.48
CA GLN A 139 0.09 14.44 -22.25
C GLN A 139 -0.96 14.09 -23.30
N ARG A 140 -0.60 14.06 -24.59
CA ARG A 140 -1.50 13.68 -25.69
C ARG A 140 -1.94 12.21 -25.60
N CYS A 141 -1.05 11.33 -25.15
CA CYS A 141 -1.34 9.92 -24.94
C CYS A 141 -2.09 9.64 -23.62
N GLY A 142 -2.36 10.66 -22.80
CA GLY A 142 -3.02 10.50 -21.50
C GLY A 142 -2.20 9.66 -20.51
N SER A 143 -0.87 9.71 -20.60
CA SER A 143 0.03 9.04 -19.65
C SER A 143 -0.18 9.60 -18.25
N SER A 144 -0.40 8.72 -17.29
CA SER A 144 -0.55 9.06 -15.88
C SER A 144 0.13 7.98 -15.06
N LEU A 145 1.32 8.28 -14.57
CA LEU A 145 2.12 7.32 -13.83
C LEU A 145 1.43 6.93 -12.52
N THR A 146 1.42 5.64 -12.22
CA THR A 146 0.95 5.10 -10.94
C THR A 146 2.05 4.25 -10.33
N PHE A 147 2.17 4.31 -9.01
CA PHE A 147 3.23 3.65 -8.26
C PHE A 147 2.63 2.59 -7.34
N LYS A 148 3.14 1.36 -7.39
CA LYS A 148 2.75 0.26 -6.52
C LYS A 148 3.96 -0.29 -5.79
N VAL A 149 3.87 -0.44 -4.47
CA VAL A 149 4.98 -0.88 -3.63
C VAL A 149 4.61 -2.20 -2.96
N GLY A 150 5.41 -3.23 -3.17
CA GLY A 150 5.13 -4.57 -2.68
C GLY A 150 6.39 -5.42 -2.52
N LEU A 151 6.16 -6.69 -2.21
CA LEU A 151 7.17 -7.72 -2.06
C LEU A 151 7.01 -8.74 -3.19
N THR A 152 8.13 -9.16 -3.77
CA THR A 152 8.17 -10.19 -4.82
C THR A 152 9.27 -11.18 -4.47
N ARG A 153 9.08 -12.48 -4.75
CA ARG A 153 10.14 -13.47 -4.54
C ARG A 153 11.30 -13.24 -5.50
N LYS A 154 10.95 -13.03 -6.76
CA LYS A 154 11.86 -12.68 -7.85
C LYS A 154 12.12 -11.18 -7.90
N TYR A 155 13.05 -10.75 -8.75
CA TYR A 155 13.31 -9.32 -8.95
C TYR A 155 12.17 -8.56 -9.64
N LYS A 156 11.23 -9.28 -10.27
CA LYS A 156 10.03 -8.69 -10.87
C LYS A 156 8.79 -9.56 -10.63
N PRO A 157 7.60 -8.95 -10.57
CA PRO A 157 6.34 -9.68 -10.46
C PRO A 157 5.96 -10.35 -11.78
N GLY A 158 5.01 -11.29 -11.74
CA GLY A 158 4.38 -11.85 -12.93
C GLY A 158 3.53 -10.81 -13.67
N LYS A 159 3.39 -10.97 -14.99
CA LYS A 159 2.63 -10.04 -15.85
C LYS A 159 1.18 -9.86 -15.42
N GLU A 160 0.52 -10.94 -14.98
CA GLU A 160 -0.87 -10.89 -14.51
C GLU A 160 -1.00 -10.09 -13.21
N TYR A 161 -0.17 -10.39 -12.22
CA TYR A 161 -0.13 -9.65 -10.95
C TYR A 161 0.25 -8.17 -11.15
N ALA A 162 1.17 -7.88 -12.07
CA ALA A 162 1.54 -6.51 -12.41
C ALA A 162 0.37 -5.76 -13.09
N LYS A 163 -0.33 -6.42 -14.03
CA LYS A 163 -1.51 -5.84 -14.70
C LYS A 163 -2.63 -5.57 -13.70
N ASP A 164 -2.88 -6.51 -12.78
CA ASP A 164 -3.90 -6.37 -11.75
C ASP A 164 -3.55 -5.29 -10.72
N ALA A 165 -2.27 -5.18 -10.32
CA ALA A 165 -1.81 -4.12 -9.44
C ALA A 165 -1.96 -2.71 -10.07
N GLY A 166 -1.85 -2.61 -11.40
CA GLY A 166 -2.05 -1.37 -12.16
C GLY A 166 -3.51 -0.95 -12.34
N ARG A 167 -4.50 -1.82 -12.10
CA ARG A 167 -5.93 -1.49 -12.23
C ARG A 167 -6.38 -0.62 -11.05
N THR A 168 -6.72 0.64 -11.32
CA THR A 168 -7.10 1.61 -10.28
C THR A 168 -8.52 1.38 -9.72
N PHE A 169 -9.41 0.68 -10.43
CA PHE A 169 -10.79 0.38 -10.00
C PHE A 169 -11.26 -0.97 -10.57
N GLY A 170 -11.75 -1.88 -9.70
CA GLY A 170 -12.54 -3.03 -10.15
C GLY A 170 -13.92 -2.53 -10.60
N LEU A 171 -14.32 -2.82 -11.85
CA LEU A 171 -15.62 -2.40 -12.37
C LEU A 171 -16.74 -3.21 -11.72
N ILE A 172 -17.80 -2.52 -11.26
CA ILE A 172 -19.03 -3.05 -10.64
C ILE A 172 -19.82 -3.99 -11.59
N ILE A 173 -19.54 -3.95 -12.90
CA ILE A 173 -20.29 -4.70 -13.92
C ILE A 173 -20.14 -6.22 -13.72
N SER A 174 -18.97 -6.69 -13.26
CA SER A 174 -18.76 -8.11 -12.95
C SER A 174 -19.51 -8.58 -11.69
N GLU A 175 -19.94 -7.65 -10.82
CA GLU A 175 -20.69 -8.00 -9.59
C GLU A 175 -22.15 -8.33 -9.91
N ALA A 176 -22.76 -7.65 -10.89
CA ALA A 176 -24.16 -7.84 -11.27
C ALA A 176 -24.42 -9.14 -12.05
N GLU A 177 -23.51 -9.53 -12.96
CA GLU A 177 -23.63 -10.78 -13.72
C GLU A 177 -23.39 -12.01 -12.83
N ASP A 178 -22.48 -11.90 -11.85
CA ASP A 178 -22.19 -12.97 -10.89
C ASP A 178 -23.25 -13.12 -9.80
N GLU A 179 -23.94 -12.03 -9.41
CA GLU A 179 -25.06 -12.08 -8.46
C GLU A 179 -26.27 -12.81 -9.06
N LEU A 180 -26.50 -12.65 -10.37
CA LEU A 180 -27.49 -13.42 -11.13
C LEU A 180 -27.14 -14.92 -11.21
N LEU A 181 -25.86 -15.27 -11.38
CA LEU A 181 -25.40 -16.67 -11.38
C LEU A 181 -25.52 -17.31 -9.99
N LEU A 182 -25.20 -16.58 -8.92
CA LEU A 182 -25.37 -17.06 -7.53
C LEU A 182 -26.83 -17.23 -7.12
N GLN A 183 -27.73 -16.37 -7.62
CA GLN A 183 -29.18 -16.55 -7.46
C GLN A 183 -29.67 -17.78 -8.23
N THR A 184 -29.07 -18.07 -9.39
CA THR A 184 -29.39 -19.26 -10.19
C THR A 184 -28.87 -20.55 -9.54
N GLU A 185 -27.65 -20.56 -8.98
CA GLU A 185 -27.12 -21.71 -8.21
C GLU A 185 -27.92 -21.98 -6.93
N LYS A 186 -28.29 -20.93 -6.17
CA LYS A 186 -29.17 -21.10 -5.00
C LYS A 186 -30.56 -21.65 -5.37
N ALA A 187 -31.10 -21.26 -6.53
CA ALA A 187 -32.36 -21.80 -7.03
C ALA A 187 -32.26 -23.26 -7.49
N LEU A 188 -31.05 -23.76 -7.79
CA LEU A 188 -30.79 -25.16 -8.15
C LEU A 188 -30.57 -26.05 -6.92
N ASP A 189 -30.02 -25.51 -5.83
CA ASP A 189 -29.86 -26.23 -4.54
C ASP A 189 -31.20 -26.48 -3.81
N ASP A 190 -32.25 -25.73 -4.12
CA ASP A 190 -33.61 -25.90 -3.56
C ASP A 190 -34.42 -27.03 -4.23
N ILE A 191 -33.85 -27.74 -5.21
CA ILE A 191 -34.48 -28.90 -5.86
C ILE A 191 -33.98 -30.18 -5.17
N GLU A 192 -34.77 -30.72 -4.23
CA GLU A 192 -34.48 -31.99 -3.54
C GLU A 192 -34.37 -33.17 -4.53
N PRO A 193 -33.25 -33.93 -4.55
CA PRO A 193 -33.21 -35.26 -5.14
C PRO A 193 -33.55 -36.31 -4.07
N GLU A 194 -34.54 -37.13 -4.41
CA GLU A 194 -35.03 -38.29 -3.69
C GLU A 194 -33.95 -39.40 -3.56
N TYR A 195 -33.96 -40.10 -2.42
CA TYR A 195 -33.03 -41.13 -1.91
C TYR A 195 -32.46 -42.17 -2.91
N ASP A 196 -31.20 -42.59 -2.72
CA ASP A 196 -30.89 -43.95 -2.23
C ASP A 196 -29.48 -44.07 -1.60
N ALA A 197 -29.35 -44.98 -0.63
CA ALA A 197 -28.23 -45.16 0.28
C ALA A 197 -27.14 -46.13 -0.24
N GLN A 198 -26.03 -46.18 0.52
CA GLN A 198 -24.85 -47.04 0.40
C GLN A 198 -23.76 -46.64 -0.61
N TYR A 199 -22.84 -45.77 -0.18
CA TYR A 199 -21.39 -46.02 -0.30
C TYR A 199 -20.65 -45.17 0.75
N PHE A 200 -20.22 -45.80 1.84
CA PHE A 200 -19.29 -45.21 2.81
C PHE A 200 -17.90 -45.18 2.17
N VAL A 201 -17.36 -43.99 1.92
CA VAL A 201 -15.93 -43.77 1.66
C VAL A 201 -15.37 -43.08 2.90
N GLU A 202 -14.39 -43.72 3.53
CA GLU A 202 -13.68 -43.20 4.71
C GLU A 202 -13.07 -41.81 4.42
N PRO A 203 -13.00 -40.91 5.42
CA PRO A 203 -12.40 -39.61 5.23
C PRO A 203 -10.90 -39.77 5.00
N VAL A 204 -10.47 -39.64 3.74
CA VAL A 204 -9.07 -39.43 3.39
C VAL A 204 -8.63 -38.19 4.15
N SER A 205 -7.68 -38.42 5.06
CA SER A 205 -7.00 -37.39 5.81
C SER A 205 -6.41 -36.39 4.82
N THR A 206 -7.01 -35.20 4.75
CA THR A 206 -6.48 -34.07 3.99
C THR A 206 -5.22 -33.63 4.72
N LEU A 207 -4.10 -34.23 4.34
CA LEU A 207 -2.80 -33.59 4.47
C LEU A 207 -2.99 -32.18 3.91
N SER A 208 -2.72 -31.19 4.76
CA SER A 208 -2.57 -29.80 4.36
C SER A 208 -1.61 -29.74 3.18
N GLN A 209 -2.15 -29.64 1.96
CA GLN A 209 -1.40 -29.14 0.82
C GLN A 209 -0.98 -27.73 1.22
N GLU A 210 0.30 -27.58 1.56
CA GLU A 210 1.00 -26.31 1.39
C GLU A 210 0.62 -25.83 -0.01
N SER A 211 -0.10 -24.71 -0.09
CA SER A 211 -0.39 -24.08 -1.38
C SER A 211 0.95 -23.92 -2.10
N GLU A 212 1.06 -24.41 -3.33
CA GLU A 212 2.16 -24.00 -4.22
C GLU A 212 2.09 -22.46 -4.31
N GLU A 213 2.94 -21.79 -3.52
CA GLU A 213 2.95 -20.34 -3.45
C GLU A 213 3.56 -19.82 -4.75
N ASP A 214 2.77 -19.04 -5.50
CA ASP A 214 3.15 -18.53 -6.81
C ASP A 214 4.36 -17.60 -6.72
N ASP A 215 5.49 -18.02 -7.31
CA ASP A 215 6.74 -17.27 -7.31
C ASP A 215 6.64 -15.92 -8.03
N ALA A 216 5.62 -15.74 -8.85
CA ALA A 216 5.35 -14.50 -9.59
C ALA A 216 4.44 -13.52 -8.82
N SER A 217 4.06 -13.83 -7.58
CA SER A 217 3.19 -13.00 -6.76
C SER A 217 3.77 -11.60 -6.47
N PHE A 218 2.85 -10.62 -6.38
CA PHE A 218 3.13 -9.25 -5.94
C PHE A 218 2.35 -8.96 -4.66
N ASP A 219 3.00 -9.17 -3.52
CA ASP A 219 2.35 -9.10 -2.22
C ASP A 219 2.44 -7.72 -1.59
N ARG A 220 1.32 -7.24 -1.06
CA ARG A 220 1.29 -6.01 -0.25
C ARG A 220 1.77 -6.31 1.16
N PHE A 221 2.48 -5.36 1.76
CA PHE A 221 2.88 -5.40 3.16
C PHE A 221 2.36 -4.17 3.91
N SER A 222 2.59 -4.12 5.23
CA SER A 222 1.98 -3.15 6.15
C SER A 222 2.15 -1.67 5.74
N LEU A 223 3.21 -1.32 5.00
CA LEU A 223 3.49 0.07 4.59
C LEU A 223 3.13 0.38 3.13
N SER A 224 2.69 -0.62 2.33
CA SER A 224 2.43 -0.44 0.90
C SER A 224 1.48 0.72 0.62
N SER A 225 0.32 0.79 1.28
CA SER A 225 -0.70 1.84 1.02
C SER A 225 -0.23 3.26 1.33
N SER A 226 0.65 3.40 2.33
CA SER A 226 1.24 4.69 2.72
C SER A 226 2.31 5.12 1.72
N LEU A 227 3.20 4.21 1.34
CA LEU A 227 4.28 4.50 0.39
C LEU A 227 3.74 4.78 -1.02
N GLU A 228 2.68 4.08 -1.44
CA GLU A 228 1.95 4.38 -2.67
C GLU A 228 1.33 5.77 -2.63
N SER A 229 0.63 6.12 -1.53
CA SER A 229 0.05 7.45 -1.34
C SER A 229 1.10 8.56 -1.45
N LEU A 230 2.29 8.36 -0.89
CA LEU A 230 3.40 9.30 -0.98
C LEU A 230 3.82 9.53 -2.44
N LEU A 231 3.96 8.46 -3.20
CA LEU A 231 4.44 8.51 -4.58
C LEU A 231 3.36 9.05 -5.52
N ASP A 232 2.12 8.59 -5.40
CA ASP A 232 1.02 8.99 -6.27
C ASP A 232 0.61 10.47 -6.07
N HIS A 233 0.65 10.99 -4.84
CA HIS A 233 0.16 12.36 -4.56
C HIS A 233 1.25 13.44 -4.60
N GLY A 234 2.46 13.16 -4.07
CA GLY A 234 3.45 14.19 -3.82
C GLY A 234 4.69 14.13 -4.71
N PHE A 235 5.11 12.93 -5.13
CA PHE A 235 6.45 12.72 -5.65
C PHE A 235 6.76 13.55 -6.92
N LEU A 236 5.89 13.52 -7.94
CA LEU A 236 6.13 14.29 -9.16
C LEU A 236 6.19 15.80 -8.89
N LYS A 237 5.34 16.31 -7.99
CA LYS A 237 5.36 17.74 -7.63
C LYS A 237 6.64 18.10 -6.87
N ILE A 238 7.14 17.22 -6.01
CA ILE A 238 8.43 17.39 -5.34
C ILE A 238 9.56 17.45 -6.38
N VAL A 239 9.60 16.53 -7.35
CA VAL A 239 10.60 16.55 -8.43
C VAL A 239 10.58 17.86 -9.20
N GLN A 240 9.39 18.38 -9.56
CA GLN A 240 9.25 19.66 -10.24
C GLN A 240 9.77 20.84 -9.41
N LEU A 241 9.41 20.90 -8.12
CA LEU A 241 9.91 21.94 -7.21
C LEU A 241 11.44 21.88 -7.06
N ARG A 242 12.00 20.67 -7.01
CA ARG A 242 13.46 20.46 -6.98
C ARG A 242 14.14 21.00 -8.23
N ARG A 243 13.64 20.63 -9.42
CA ARG A 243 14.19 21.09 -10.70
C ARG A 243 14.07 22.61 -10.86
N LYS A 244 12.92 23.18 -10.50
CA LYS A 244 12.64 24.61 -10.63
C LYS A 244 13.51 25.49 -9.71
N PHE A 245 13.72 25.07 -8.46
CA PHE A 245 14.41 25.90 -7.45
C PHE A 245 15.83 25.42 -7.11
N GLY A 246 16.31 24.33 -7.71
CA GLY A 246 17.63 23.75 -7.44
C GLY A 246 17.76 23.22 -6.01
N LEU A 247 16.70 22.59 -5.49
CA LEU A 247 16.62 22.15 -4.09
C LEU A 247 17.04 20.69 -3.88
N GLY A 248 17.47 20.36 -2.67
CA GLY A 248 17.56 18.99 -2.17
C GLY A 248 16.17 18.35 -1.99
N TRP A 249 16.13 17.03 -1.72
CA TRP A 249 14.89 16.36 -1.31
C TRP A 249 14.17 17.06 -0.14
N PRO A 250 14.84 17.38 0.99
CA PRO A 250 14.14 17.83 2.19
C PRO A 250 13.67 19.29 2.05
N GLY A 251 14.39 20.14 1.33
CA GLY A 251 13.96 21.51 1.02
C GLY A 251 12.71 21.53 0.15
N ALA A 252 12.64 20.69 -0.89
CA ALA A 252 11.45 20.59 -1.73
C ALA A 252 10.26 19.95 -1.01
N GLU A 253 10.50 18.95 -0.16
CA GLU A 253 9.47 18.40 0.73
C GLU A 253 8.90 19.44 1.69
N TYR A 254 9.77 20.25 2.31
CA TYR A 254 9.36 21.32 3.21
C TYR A 254 8.51 22.36 2.46
N LEU A 255 8.95 22.78 1.27
CA LEU A 255 8.20 23.70 0.43
C LEU A 255 6.83 23.13 0.04
N PHE A 256 6.79 21.87 -0.41
CA PHE A 256 5.53 21.19 -0.76
C PHE A 256 4.57 21.10 0.44
N SER A 257 5.08 20.71 1.61
CA SER A 257 4.32 20.66 2.86
C SER A 257 3.70 22.01 3.23
N GLU A 258 4.47 23.10 3.12
CA GLU A 258 3.98 24.43 3.45
C GLU A 258 3.01 24.97 2.40
N MET A 259 3.16 24.60 1.12
CA MET A 259 2.18 24.87 0.08
C MET A 259 0.84 24.22 0.40
N GLU A 260 0.82 22.94 0.78
CA GLU A 260 -0.42 22.24 1.14
C GLU A 260 -1.09 22.84 2.39
N LYS A 261 -0.30 23.28 3.38
CA LYS A 261 -0.84 23.89 4.60
C LYS A 261 -1.39 25.29 4.40
N THR A 262 -0.69 26.12 3.63
CA THR A 262 -1.00 27.56 3.50
C THR A 262 -1.80 27.89 2.25
N GLN A 263 -1.84 26.99 1.27
CA GLN A 263 -2.47 27.19 -0.05
C GLN A 263 -1.90 28.41 -0.80
N ILE A 264 -0.63 28.76 -0.55
CA ILE A 264 0.09 29.85 -1.21
C ILE A 264 0.89 29.30 -2.40
N GLY A 265 1.08 30.11 -3.44
CA GLY A 265 1.87 29.76 -4.61
C GLY A 265 3.36 29.50 -4.29
N GLU A 266 3.94 28.55 -5.03
CA GLU A 266 5.32 28.05 -4.85
C GLU A 266 6.41 29.15 -4.83
N GLN A 267 6.30 30.17 -5.69
CA GLN A 267 7.32 31.23 -5.78
C GLN A 267 7.34 32.12 -4.52
N MET A 268 6.18 32.60 -4.09
CA MET A 268 6.06 33.51 -2.94
C MET A 268 6.47 32.81 -1.64
N LEU A 269 6.11 31.53 -1.48
CA LEU A 269 6.51 30.71 -0.34
C LEU A 269 8.02 30.49 -0.31
N PHE A 270 8.62 30.17 -1.46
CA PHE A 270 10.06 30.01 -1.56
C PHE A 270 10.80 31.27 -1.12
N ASP A 271 10.37 32.44 -1.60
CA ASP A 271 10.99 33.72 -1.24
C ASP A 271 10.82 34.06 0.25
N THR A 272 9.63 33.80 0.81
CA THR A 272 9.31 34.10 2.22
C THR A 272 10.04 33.16 3.19
N GLN A 273 10.13 31.87 2.86
CA GLN A 273 10.65 30.83 3.77
C GLN A 273 12.01 30.26 3.35
N ARG A 274 12.71 30.90 2.41
CA ARG A 274 14.00 30.44 1.83
C ARG A 274 15.00 29.94 2.86
N LYS A 275 15.14 30.66 3.99
CA LYS A 275 16.08 30.30 5.06
C LYS A 275 15.79 28.92 5.66
N LYS A 276 14.51 28.59 5.86
CA LYS A 276 14.10 27.29 6.43
C LYS A 276 14.31 26.16 5.42
N ILE A 277 13.94 26.40 4.16
CA ILE A 277 14.12 25.45 3.05
C ILE A 277 15.59 25.05 2.92
N ILE A 278 16.50 26.03 2.85
CA ILE A 278 17.94 25.77 2.73
C ILE A 278 18.49 25.09 4.00
N ALA A 279 18.01 25.47 5.18
CA ALA A 279 18.41 24.82 6.42
C ALA A 279 18.05 23.34 6.44
N SER A 280 16.90 22.96 5.89
CA SER A 280 16.50 21.55 5.74
C SER A 280 17.44 20.76 4.81
N ASP A 281 17.87 21.35 3.70
CA ASP A 281 18.85 20.75 2.78
C ASP A 281 20.23 20.58 3.45
N GLN A 282 20.66 21.58 4.21
CA GLN A 282 21.93 21.53 4.94
C GLN A 282 21.91 20.44 6.03
N GLU A 283 20.80 20.30 6.74
CA GLU A 283 20.62 19.27 7.78
C GLU A 283 20.83 17.86 7.20
N GLU A 284 20.19 17.54 6.06
CA GLU A 284 20.36 16.23 5.43
C GLU A 284 21.74 16.03 4.81
N THR A 285 22.33 17.09 4.24
CA THR A 285 23.71 17.04 3.72
C THR A 285 24.71 16.67 4.83
N LEU A 286 24.50 17.18 6.04
CA LEU A 286 25.31 16.80 7.20
C LEU A 286 25.08 15.34 7.62
N LEU A 287 23.83 14.87 7.58
CA LEU A 287 23.49 13.47 7.89
C LEU A 287 24.09 12.48 6.88
N ARG A 288 24.19 12.86 5.60
CA ARG A 288 24.83 12.04 4.56
C ARG A 288 26.31 11.74 4.84
N ARG A 289 26.99 12.55 5.67
CA ARG A 289 28.39 12.31 6.06
C ARG A 289 28.54 11.17 7.06
N THR A 290 27.50 10.88 7.83
CA THR A 290 27.53 9.87 8.91
C THR A 290 26.66 8.66 8.61
N ASN A 291 25.72 8.76 7.67
CA ASN A 291 24.75 7.73 7.33
C ASN A 291 24.85 7.32 5.84
N ASN A 292 24.60 6.04 5.56
CA ASN A 292 24.49 5.52 4.19
C ASN A 292 23.13 5.88 3.58
N LEU A 293 22.97 7.14 3.16
CA LEU A 293 21.81 7.56 2.36
C LEU A 293 22.02 7.16 0.89
N PRO A 294 20.94 6.78 0.16
CA PRO A 294 21.04 6.47 -1.25
C PRO A 294 21.55 7.68 -2.05
N HIS A 295 22.14 7.39 -3.21
CA HIS A 295 22.56 8.42 -4.14
C HIS A 295 21.36 9.27 -4.59
N ASP A 296 21.57 10.55 -4.89
CA ASP A 296 20.51 11.44 -5.38
C ASP A 296 20.57 11.51 -6.92
N PRO A 297 19.70 10.80 -7.65
CA PRO A 297 19.75 10.73 -9.10
C PRO A 297 19.37 12.04 -9.80
N LEU A 298 18.81 13.01 -9.06
CA LEU A 298 18.51 14.34 -9.60
C LEU A 298 19.65 15.34 -9.42
N SER A 299 20.76 14.93 -8.79
CA SER A 299 21.92 15.80 -8.61
C SER A 299 22.83 15.76 -9.85
N GLY A 300 22.89 16.86 -10.58
CA GLY A 300 23.85 17.06 -11.69
C GLY A 300 23.44 16.55 -13.08
N GLY A 301 22.35 15.78 -13.22
CA GLY A 301 21.84 15.33 -14.53
C GLY A 301 20.74 16.23 -15.10
N GLU A 302 20.75 16.49 -16.41
CA GLU A 302 19.70 17.28 -17.09
C GLU A 302 18.38 16.52 -17.24
N GLU A 303 18.44 15.20 -17.51
CA GLU A 303 17.25 14.37 -17.67
C GLU A 303 16.81 13.68 -16.36
N VAL A 304 15.52 13.30 -16.28
CA VAL A 304 14.94 12.64 -15.11
C VAL A 304 14.77 11.16 -15.38
N ASN A 305 15.64 10.33 -14.80
CA ASN A 305 15.40 8.90 -14.70
C ASN A 305 14.31 8.63 -13.66
N ILE A 306 13.06 8.56 -14.12
CA ILE A 306 11.88 8.44 -13.26
C ILE A 306 11.93 7.18 -12.39
N ALA A 307 12.44 6.09 -12.95
CA ALA A 307 12.54 4.80 -12.30
C ALA A 307 13.49 4.91 -11.09
N LEU A 308 14.75 5.29 -11.36
CA LEU A 308 15.77 5.46 -10.33
C LEU A 308 15.41 6.54 -9.32
N ALA A 309 14.83 7.67 -9.76
CA ALA A 309 14.40 8.76 -8.89
C ALA A 309 13.31 8.33 -7.91
N ALA A 310 12.29 7.63 -8.37
CA ALA A 310 11.19 7.17 -7.53
C ALA A 310 11.68 6.13 -6.50
N PHE A 311 12.50 5.17 -6.93
CA PHE A 311 13.01 4.13 -6.03
C PHE A 311 14.05 4.66 -5.04
N SER A 312 14.96 5.53 -5.46
CA SER A 312 15.93 6.17 -4.56
C SER A 312 15.22 7.03 -3.51
N TYR A 313 14.16 7.74 -3.90
CA TYR A 313 13.31 8.50 -2.98
C TYR A 313 12.59 7.58 -1.98
N LEU A 314 12.05 6.44 -2.45
CA LEU A 314 11.43 5.43 -1.60
C LEU A 314 12.43 4.87 -0.56
N ILE A 315 13.61 4.44 -0.99
CA ILE A 315 14.66 3.92 -0.09
C ILE A 315 15.13 5.00 0.88
N ARG A 316 15.26 6.26 0.44
CA ARG A 316 15.57 7.39 1.32
C ARG A 316 14.54 7.52 2.42
N ARG A 317 13.24 7.45 2.09
CA ARG A 317 12.16 7.53 3.10
C ARG A 317 12.21 6.42 4.15
N LEU A 318 12.73 5.25 3.79
CA LEU A 318 12.90 4.12 4.70
C LEU A 318 14.21 4.21 5.51
N SER A 319 15.28 4.82 4.99
CA SER A 319 16.64 4.72 5.55
C SER A 319 17.11 5.89 6.44
N VAL A 320 16.39 7.01 6.53
CA VAL A 320 16.90 8.21 7.24
C VAL A 320 16.66 8.16 8.76
N SER A 321 17.71 7.95 9.57
CA SER A 321 17.75 8.12 11.04
C SER A 321 18.43 9.45 11.47
N GLN A 322 18.06 9.99 12.64
CA GLN A 322 18.74 11.15 13.25
C GLN A 322 20.08 10.72 13.84
N SER A 323 21.18 11.37 13.43
CA SER A 323 22.33 11.49 14.32
C SER A 323 22.23 12.82 15.06
N THR A 324 21.83 12.79 16.32
CA THR A 324 22.19 13.89 17.23
C THR A 324 23.63 13.65 17.64
N MET A 325 24.52 14.49 17.12
CA MET A 325 25.93 14.61 17.50
C MET A 325 26.11 14.58 19.04
N LYS A 326 26.66 13.49 19.59
CA LYS A 326 27.49 13.52 20.82
C LYS A 326 28.23 12.17 21.04
N LYS A 327 29.43 12.10 20.45
CA LYS A 327 30.58 11.24 20.81
C LYS A 327 30.32 9.72 20.85
N TRP A 328 30.69 9.08 19.76
CA TRP A 328 30.93 7.64 19.66
C TRP A 328 32.25 7.28 20.36
N PHE A 329 32.19 6.41 21.36
CA PHE A 329 33.32 5.61 21.82
C PHE A 329 32.81 4.17 21.93
N HIS A 330 33.32 3.32 21.03
CA HIS A 330 33.30 1.85 21.06
C HIS A 330 32.07 1.18 21.70
N ALA A 331 31.03 0.94 20.91
CA ALA A 331 30.16 -0.23 21.12
C ALA A 331 29.43 -0.57 19.81
N GLU A 332 29.51 -1.85 19.46
CA GLU A 332 29.01 -2.58 18.28
C GLU A 332 27.48 -2.60 18.14
N HIS A 333 26.77 -1.59 18.67
CA HIS A 333 25.31 -1.50 18.67
C HIS A 333 24.84 -0.31 17.83
N SER A 334 25.14 -0.38 16.53
CA SER A 334 24.63 0.55 15.52
C SER A 334 23.12 0.31 15.33
N ILE A 335 22.32 0.85 16.24
CA ILE A 335 20.86 0.71 16.22
C ILE A 335 20.28 2.01 15.63
N GLN A 336 20.46 2.21 14.32
CA GLN A 336 19.75 3.19 13.50
C GLN A 336 18.30 2.73 13.33
N LEU A 337 17.43 3.03 14.27
CA LEU A 337 16.03 2.70 14.11
C LEU A 337 15.30 4.03 13.95
N CYS A 338 14.32 4.08 13.05
CA CYS A 338 13.06 4.83 13.17
C CYS A 338 12.81 5.95 12.12
N PRO A 339 11.59 6.01 11.54
CA PRO A 339 11.22 6.94 10.48
C PRO A 339 10.98 8.35 11.00
N ARG A 340 11.58 9.33 10.32
CA ARG A 340 11.46 10.77 10.62
C ARG A 340 10.16 11.40 10.16
N TYR A 341 9.33 10.65 9.45
CA TYR A 341 8.19 11.18 8.71
C TYR A 341 6.91 10.52 9.18
N CYS A 342 5.85 11.32 9.24
CA CYS A 342 4.51 10.82 9.45
C CYS A 342 4.13 9.85 8.31
N ILE A 343 3.61 8.68 8.64
CA ILE A 343 3.18 7.69 7.65
C ILE A 343 1.96 8.17 6.81
N VAL A 344 1.24 9.19 7.26
CA VAL A 344 0.05 9.71 6.58
C VAL A 344 0.34 10.96 5.76
N CYS A 345 0.86 12.01 6.39
CA CYS A 345 1.12 13.28 5.70
C CYS A 345 2.55 13.41 5.21
N HIS A 346 3.43 12.45 5.51
CA HIS A 346 4.83 12.42 5.08
C HIS A 346 5.67 13.64 5.46
N ASN A 347 5.17 14.45 6.38
CA ASN A 347 5.87 15.56 7.00
C ASN A 347 6.80 15.08 8.10
N LYS A 348 7.89 15.82 8.32
CA LYS A 348 8.86 15.54 9.38
C LYS A 348 8.14 15.60 10.75
N LEU A 349 8.36 14.58 11.57
CA LEU A 349 7.87 14.52 12.95
C LEU A 349 8.75 15.38 13.84
N ASP A 350 8.11 16.15 14.73
CA ASP A 350 8.76 16.96 15.76
C ASP A 350 8.79 16.18 17.09
N THR A 351 9.58 15.10 17.12
CA THR A 351 9.68 14.23 18.29
C THR A 351 11.13 14.06 18.71
N ASP A 352 11.39 14.15 20.02
CA ASP A 352 12.72 13.94 20.63
C ASP A 352 13.17 12.47 20.65
N PHE A 353 12.36 11.56 20.10
CA PHE A 353 12.61 10.13 20.11
C PHE A 353 12.53 9.48 18.73
N GLU A 354 13.25 8.38 18.61
CA GLU A 354 13.23 7.48 17.45
C GLU A 354 12.26 6.31 17.72
N ALA A 355 11.14 6.25 16.98
CA ALA A 355 10.09 5.23 17.06
C ALA A 355 10.26 3.97 16.17
N LEU A 356 10.35 2.77 16.75
CA LEU A 356 10.75 1.56 16.00
C LEU A 356 9.94 1.31 14.73
N LYS A 357 8.64 1.64 14.77
CA LYS A 357 7.73 1.55 13.63
C LYS A 357 7.34 2.96 13.15
N PRO A 358 7.00 3.11 11.86
CA PRO A 358 6.28 4.27 11.34
C PRO A 358 5.10 4.67 12.22
N TYR A 359 5.03 5.98 12.50
CA TYR A 359 4.05 6.56 13.39
C TYR A 359 3.42 7.81 12.75
N VAL A 360 2.32 8.28 13.32
CA VAL A 360 1.58 9.47 12.87
C VAL A 360 1.99 10.72 13.64
N CYS A 361 1.89 11.88 13.01
CA CYS A 361 2.04 13.13 13.76
C CYS A 361 0.84 13.37 14.70
N GLU A 362 0.98 14.34 15.59
CA GLU A 362 -0.05 14.71 16.59
C GLU A 362 -1.33 15.33 15.98
N SER A 363 -1.37 15.52 14.66
CA SER A 363 -2.55 16.03 13.98
C SER A 363 -3.71 15.04 14.08
N LYS A 364 -4.86 15.51 14.61
CA LYS A 364 -6.10 14.72 14.67
C LYS A 364 -6.52 14.17 13.32
N LEU A 365 -6.26 14.91 12.23
CA LEU A 365 -6.56 14.45 10.87
C LEU A 365 -5.69 13.25 10.49
N CYS A 366 -4.39 13.29 10.76
CA CYS A 366 -3.49 12.17 10.46
C CYS A 366 -3.81 10.96 11.34
N ALA A 367 -4.12 11.16 12.62
CA ALA A 367 -4.57 10.08 13.49
C ALA A 367 -5.86 9.43 12.96
N TYR A 368 -6.86 10.23 12.58
CA TYR A 368 -8.09 9.73 11.98
C TYR A 368 -7.84 8.99 10.66
N GLN A 369 -7.05 9.56 9.75
CA GLN A 369 -6.73 8.91 8.47
C GLN A 369 -5.96 7.59 8.66
N TYR A 370 -5.09 7.54 9.66
CA TYR A 370 -4.33 6.34 10.00
C TYR A 370 -5.23 5.23 10.55
N TYR A 371 -6.06 5.55 11.55
CA TYR A 371 -6.91 4.55 12.20
C TYR A 371 -8.16 4.22 11.39
N SER A 372 -8.84 5.21 10.81
CA SER A 372 -10.16 5.04 10.18
C SER A 372 -10.09 4.77 8.67
N LEU A 373 -9.04 5.23 7.97
CA LEU A 373 -8.91 5.08 6.51
C LEU A 373 -7.85 4.04 6.08
N ASN A 374 -7.43 3.12 6.96
CA ASN A 374 -6.46 2.06 6.65
C ASN A 374 -5.12 2.56 6.05
N ARG A 375 -4.68 3.77 6.43
CA ARG A 375 -3.36 4.30 6.04
C ARG A 375 -2.22 3.82 6.94
N GLY A 376 -2.54 3.07 8.02
CA GLY A 376 -1.59 2.29 8.82
C GLY A 376 -1.58 0.80 8.46
N PRO A 377 -0.93 -0.06 9.28
CA PRO A 377 -1.03 -1.51 9.16
C PRO A 377 -2.51 -1.90 9.12
N SER A 378 -2.90 -2.65 8.08
CA SER A 378 -4.29 -3.10 7.96
C SER A 378 -4.62 -4.04 9.11
N LEU A 379 -5.75 -3.82 9.77
CA LEU A 379 -6.24 -4.70 10.83
C LEU A 379 -6.47 -6.12 10.29
N GLU A 380 -6.99 -6.20 9.06
CA GLU A 380 -7.16 -7.44 8.32
C GLU A 380 -5.82 -8.18 8.16
N TYR A 381 -4.76 -7.44 7.78
CA TYR A 381 -3.42 -7.98 7.67
C TYR A 381 -2.90 -8.54 9.01
N GLU A 382 -3.06 -7.80 10.12
CA GLU A 382 -2.62 -8.23 11.45
C GLU A 382 -3.42 -9.44 11.98
N ILE A 383 -4.71 -9.56 11.67
CA ILE A 383 -5.52 -10.72 12.05
C ILE A 383 -5.07 -11.98 11.31
N VAL A 384 -4.80 -11.88 10.01
CA VAL A 384 -4.33 -13.01 9.19
C VAL A 384 -2.97 -13.50 9.69
N HIS A 385 -2.06 -12.56 9.92
CA HIS A 385 -0.68 -12.88 10.22
C HIS A 385 -0.47 -13.17 11.72
N ASN A 386 -1.00 -12.36 12.63
CA ASN A 386 -0.74 -12.44 14.08
C ASN A 386 -2.02 -12.71 14.92
N PRO A 387 -2.83 -13.75 14.60
CA PRO A 387 -4.13 -13.95 15.24
C PRO A 387 -4.04 -14.14 16.76
N LYS A 388 -3.00 -14.84 17.24
CA LYS A 388 -2.79 -15.07 18.68
C LYS A 388 -2.48 -13.79 19.45
N THR A 389 -1.67 -12.90 18.86
CA THR A 389 -1.34 -11.61 19.47
C THR A 389 -2.58 -10.73 19.55
N VAL A 390 -3.37 -10.68 18.47
CA VAL A 390 -4.63 -9.94 18.45
C VAL A 390 -5.60 -10.50 19.48
N ASP A 391 -5.79 -11.83 19.54
CA ASP A 391 -6.65 -12.50 20.52
C ASP A 391 -6.24 -12.19 21.97
N LEU A 392 -4.93 -12.20 22.26
CA LEU A 392 -4.40 -11.86 23.58
C LEU A 392 -4.67 -10.39 23.96
N LEU A 393 -4.39 -9.44 23.05
CA LEU A 393 -4.58 -8.01 23.30
C LEU A 393 -6.06 -7.67 23.50
N VAL A 394 -6.94 -8.24 22.68
CA VAL A 394 -8.39 -8.09 22.81
C VAL A 394 -8.89 -8.67 24.13
N SER A 395 -8.38 -9.85 24.52
CA SER A 395 -8.74 -10.49 25.78
C SER A 395 -8.31 -9.66 27.00
N ILE A 396 -7.09 -9.11 26.99
CA ILE A 396 -6.59 -8.24 28.06
C ILE A 396 -7.42 -6.95 28.14
N ALA A 397 -7.72 -6.33 27.00
CA ALA A 397 -8.56 -5.14 26.94
C ALA A 397 -9.98 -5.42 27.47
N HIS A 398 -10.59 -6.54 27.07
CA HIS A 398 -11.90 -6.96 27.56
C HIS A 398 -11.89 -7.19 29.09
N SER A 399 -10.91 -7.93 29.61
CA SER A 399 -10.82 -8.20 31.05
C SER A 399 -10.62 -6.89 31.84
N ALA A 400 -9.72 -6.02 31.39
CA ALA A 400 -9.50 -4.72 32.04
C ALA A 400 -10.74 -3.80 31.96
N ALA A 401 -11.47 -3.80 30.84
CA ALA A 401 -12.67 -2.99 30.65
C ALA A 401 -13.82 -3.46 31.55
N SER A 402 -14.06 -4.77 31.57
CA SER A 402 -15.12 -5.40 32.37
C SER A 402 -14.87 -5.29 33.88
N GLU A 403 -13.62 -5.31 34.33
CA GLU A 403 -13.23 -5.09 35.72
C GLU A 403 -13.15 -3.60 36.10
N GLN A 404 -13.48 -2.68 35.18
CA GLN A 404 -13.40 -1.23 35.39
C GLN A 404 -11.99 -0.77 35.78
N ALA A 405 -10.96 -1.35 35.17
CA ALA A 405 -9.55 -1.11 35.47
C ALA A 405 -8.78 -0.37 34.35
N ILE A 406 -9.39 -0.12 33.18
CA ILE A 406 -8.75 0.64 32.09
C ILE A 406 -8.70 2.13 32.44
N ASP A 407 -7.53 2.66 32.75
CA ASP A 407 -7.33 4.11 32.96
C ASP A 407 -6.97 4.83 31.64
N GLU A 408 -5.78 4.55 31.08
CA GLU A 408 -5.26 5.18 29.84
C GLU A 408 -4.33 4.21 29.09
N PRO A 409 -4.18 4.33 27.76
CA PRO A 409 -4.93 5.22 26.86
C PRO A 409 -6.30 4.65 26.47
N LEU A 410 -7.32 5.49 26.45
CA LEU A 410 -8.65 5.19 25.90
C LEU A 410 -8.69 5.53 24.40
N PRO A 411 -9.60 4.92 23.62
CA PRO A 411 -9.73 5.17 22.17
C PRO A 411 -10.41 6.51 21.86
N ILE A 412 -9.92 7.60 22.46
CA ILE A 412 -10.47 8.95 22.32
C ILE A 412 -9.95 9.58 21.02
N GLY A 413 -10.76 10.38 20.34
CA GLY A 413 -10.38 11.07 19.10
C GLY A 413 -10.41 10.18 17.87
N MET A 414 -10.98 8.97 17.98
CA MET A 414 -11.22 8.05 16.87
C MET A 414 -12.58 8.28 16.19
N GLY A 415 -13.41 9.18 16.73
CA GLY A 415 -14.76 9.47 16.20
C GLY A 415 -15.69 8.26 16.30
N LEU A 416 -15.58 7.48 17.38
CA LEU A 416 -16.36 6.26 17.56
C LEU A 416 -17.82 6.61 17.89
N ARG A 417 -18.74 6.14 17.04
CA ARG A 417 -20.19 6.27 17.27
C ARG A 417 -20.71 5.02 17.96
N VAL A 418 -21.24 5.20 19.17
CA VAL A 418 -21.59 4.09 20.06
C VAL A 418 -23.01 4.22 20.62
N PRO A 419 -23.70 3.10 20.93
CA PRO A 419 -24.99 3.13 21.61
C PRO A 419 -24.84 3.74 23.00
N LEU A 420 -25.83 4.52 23.43
CA LEU A 420 -25.83 5.11 24.77
C LEU A 420 -26.00 3.98 25.82
N PRO A 421 -25.05 3.80 26.76
CA PRO A 421 -25.17 2.80 27.81
C PRO A 421 -26.37 3.05 28.73
N ASP A 422 -27.08 1.99 29.11
CA ASP A 422 -28.20 2.08 30.05
C ASP A 422 -27.72 2.47 31.45
N GLN A 423 -28.17 3.62 31.96
CA GLN A 423 -27.81 4.17 33.27
C GLN A 423 -28.14 3.23 34.42
N SER A 424 -29.12 2.32 34.26
CA SER A 424 -29.49 1.34 35.29
C SER A 424 -28.36 0.38 35.67
N LYS A 425 -27.38 0.19 34.76
CA LYS A 425 -26.20 -0.67 34.98
C LYS A 425 -25.06 0.03 35.72
N PHE A 426 -25.22 1.33 36.01
CA PHE A 426 -24.22 2.17 36.65
C PHE A 426 -24.86 2.91 37.84
N PRO A 427 -24.96 2.29 39.03
CA PRO A 427 -25.44 3.00 40.20
C PRO A 427 -24.52 4.19 40.49
N ASP A 428 -25.14 5.36 40.63
CA ASP A 428 -24.51 6.65 40.85
C ASP A 428 -23.41 6.55 41.92
N VAL A 429 -22.18 6.92 41.56
CA VAL A 429 -21.01 6.93 42.46
C VAL A 429 -21.25 7.87 43.67
N LEU A 430 -22.25 8.75 43.58
CA LEU A 430 -22.73 9.61 44.66
C LEU A 430 -23.32 8.85 45.86
N SER A 431 -23.77 7.60 45.70
CA SER A 431 -24.37 6.83 46.80
C SER A 431 -23.33 6.27 47.79
N GLN A 432 -22.08 6.02 47.37
CA GLN A 432 -21.02 5.51 48.26
C GLN A 432 -20.22 6.63 48.96
N ALA A 433 -20.27 7.87 48.46
CA ALA A 433 -19.58 9.01 49.07
C ALA A 433 -20.24 9.53 50.37
N ALA A 434 -21.46 9.08 50.70
CA ALA A 434 -22.16 9.47 51.92
C ALA A 434 -21.52 8.93 53.22
N SER A 435 -20.39 8.21 53.15
CA SER A 435 -19.68 7.65 54.30
C SER A 435 -18.23 8.15 54.49
N SER A 436 -17.79 9.18 53.78
CA SER A 436 -16.48 9.83 54.04
C SER A 436 -16.56 11.36 53.94
N PRO A 437 -16.33 12.11 55.04
CA PRO A 437 -16.60 13.55 55.10
C PRO A 437 -15.46 14.44 54.59
N LEU A 438 -14.57 13.94 53.72
CA LEU A 438 -13.40 14.71 53.27
C LEU A 438 -13.17 14.53 51.77
N LEU A 439 -13.79 15.42 50.98
CA LEU A 439 -13.28 16.05 49.75
C LEU A 439 -14.48 16.54 48.91
N VAL A 440 -14.95 17.76 49.22
CA VAL A 440 -15.77 18.55 48.30
C VAL A 440 -14.87 19.63 47.75
N ASN A 441 -14.38 19.43 46.53
CA ASN A 441 -14.05 20.56 45.67
C ASN A 441 -14.48 20.22 44.24
N THR A 442 -15.52 20.92 43.83
CA THR A 442 -16.36 20.71 42.67
C THR A 442 -15.71 21.26 41.40
N THR A 443 -15.25 20.38 40.53
CA THR A 443 -15.36 20.56 39.07
C THR A 443 -16.59 19.78 38.62
N SER A 444 -17.50 20.46 37.92
CA SER A 444 -18.78 19.93 37.43
C SER A 444 -18.59 18.65 36.60
N ILE A 445 -19.00 17.51 37.18
CA ILE A 445 -19.14 16.24 36.46
C ILE A 445 -20.31 16.41 35.48
N PRO A 446 -20.15 16.15 34.17
CA PRO A 446 -21.27 16.23 33.24
C PRO A 446 -22.29 15.15 33.62
N THR A 447 -23.46 15.61 34.08
CA THR A 447 -24.63 14.76 34.27
C THR A 447 -25.05 14.22 32.89
N THR A 448 -25.34 12.93 32.79
CA THR A 448 -25.73 12.21 31.55
C THR A 448 -26.94 12.80 30.81
N SER A 449 -27.63 13.78 31.39
CA SER A 449 -28.69 14.57 30.74
C SER A 449 -28.19 15.53 29.65
N SER A 450 -26.87 15.72 29.48
CA SER A 450 -26.29 16.61 28.46
C SER A 450 -25.73 15.91 27.20
N ILE A 451 -25.76 14.57 27.11
CA ILE A 451 -25.21 13.85 25.96
C ILE A 451 -26.25 13.85 24.83
N VAL A 452 -25.95 14.56 23.74
CA VAL A 452 -26.84 14.69 22.58
C VAL A 452 -26.78 13.43 21.73
N LYS A 453 -27.92 12.75 21.55
CA LYS A 453 -28.03 11.65 20.58
C LYS A 453 -28.01 12.21 19.16
N GLY A 454 -27.21 11.61 18.30
CA GLY A 454 -27.26 11.87 16.86
C GLY A 454 -28.59 11.39 16.26
N SER A 455 -28.86 11.80 15.01
CA SER A 455 -30.03 11.36 14.24
C SER A 455 -30.10 9.85 14.00
N ASP A 456 -28.98 9.14 14.19
CA ASP A 456 -28.81 7.69 14.12
C ASP A 456 -29.06 6.97 15.46
N GLY A 457 -29.39 7.71 16.53
CA GLY A 457 -29.60 7.14 17.86
C GLY A 457 -28.30 6.78 18.61
N LEU A 458 -27.14 7.06 18.02
CA LEU A 458 -25.81 6.84 18.61
C LEU A 458 -25.28 8.15 19.24
N CYS A 459 -24.31 8.02 20.14
CA CYS A 459 -23.57 9.15 20.72
C CYS A 459 -22.07 9.03 20.40
N ASP A 460 -21.35 10.14 20.53
CA ASP A 460 -19.89 10.12 20.41
C ASP A 460 -19.29 9.44 21.66
N PHE A 461 -18.35 8.52 21.45
CA PHE A 461 -17.64 7.85 22.54
C PHE A 461 -16.88 8.84 23.40
N ASP A 462 -16.36 9.92 22.81
CA ASP A 462 -15.58 10.95 23.50
C ASP A 462 -16.41 11.74 24.52
N ASP A 463 -17.74 11.76 24.36
CA ASP A 463 -18.68 12.43 25.27
C ASP A 463 -19.08 11.57 26.50
N LEU A 464 -18.66 10.30 26.54
CA LEU A 464 -19.00 9.38 27.62
C LEU A 464 -18.15 9.62 28.88
N THR A 465 -18.71 9.31 30.05
CA THR A 465 -17.92 9.28 31.30
C THR A 465 -17.01 8.03 31.32
N LEU A 466 -15.92 8.07 32.08
CA LEU A 466 -14.95 6.96 32.16
C LEU A 466 -15.58 5.57 32.46
N PRO A 467 -16.53 5.42 33.41
CA PRO A 467 -17.21 4.14 33.63
C PRO A 467 -18.06 3.69 32.44
N MET A 468 -18.73 4.65 31.78
CA MET A 468 -19.53 4.39 30.58
C MET A 468 -18.64 3.95 29.41
N MET A 469 -17.50 4.62 29.20
CA MET A 469 -16.50 4.24 28.20
C MET A 469 -16.05 2.78 28.40
N ARG A 470 -15.63 2.40 29.62
CA ARG A 470 -15.19 1.02 29.95
C ARG A 470 -16.25 -0.03 29.66
N TYR A 471 -17.51 0.26 30.00
CA TYR A 471 -18.61 -0.65 29.68
C TYR A 471 -18.86 -0.75 28.17
N THR A 472 -18.89 0.37 27.46
CA THR A 472 -19.04 0.41 26.01
C THR A 472 -17.96 -0.39 25.31
N ILE A 473 -16.69 -0.28 25.75
CA ILE A 473 -15.57 -1.09 25.24
C ILE A 473 -15.87 -2.59 25.38
N THR A 474 -16.36 -3.01 26.55
CA THR A 474 -16.73 -4.42 26.80
C THR A 474 -17.82 -4.88 25.83
N GLN A 475 -18.90 -4.10 25.66
CA GLN A 475 -20.01 -4.42 24.77
C GLN A 475 -19.58 -4.48 23.29
N LEU A 476 -18.71 -3.57 22.87
CA LEU A 476 -18.16 -3.59 21.52
C LEU A 476 -17.33 -4.86 21.28
N ILE A 477 -16.47 -5.24 22.22
CA ILE A 477 -15.66 -6.47 22.09
C ILE A 477 -16.53 -7.74 22.13
N ASP A 478 -17.57 -7.77 22.96
CA ASP A 478 -18.52 -8.91 23.01
C ASP A 478 -19.29 -9.10 21.69
N SER A 479 -19.52 -8.02 20.94
CA SER A 479 -20.19 -8.06 19.63
C SER A 479 -19.32 -8.69 18.52
N LEU A 480 -17.99 -8.64 18.66
CA LEU A 480 -17.07 -9.14 17.63
C LEU A 480 -17.10 -10.68 17.55
N PRO A 481 -16.93 -11.29 16.35
CA PRO A 481 -16.70 -12.73 16.21
C PRO A 481 -15.36 -13.16 16.84
N SER A 482 -15.05 -14.47 16.87
CA SER A 482 -13.72 -14.91 17.30
C SER A 482 -12.66 -14.46 16.28
N ILE A 483 -11.42 -14.23 16.74
CA ILE A 483 -10.31 -13.85 15.83
C ILE A 483 -10.03 -14.95 14.80
N GLU A 484 -10.27 -16.22 15.16
CA GLU A 484 -10.14 -17.36 14.24
C GLU A 484 -11.18 -17.29 13.12
N ASP A 485 -12.43 -16.93 13.42
CA ASP A 485 -13.48 -16.78 12.41
C ASP A 485 -13.20 -15.59 11.49
N MET A 486 -12.70 -14.48 12.06
CA MET A 486 -12.23 -13.34 11.27
C MET A 486 -11.12 -13.76 10.30
N LYS A 487 -10.13 -14.53 10.78
CA LYS A 487 -9.04 -15.04 9.94
C LYS A 487 -9.56 -15.94 8.82
N LYS A 488 -10.41 -16.91 9.12
CA LYS A 488 -11.01 -17.82 8.12
C LYS A 488 -11.81 -17.09 7.06
N HIS A 489 -12.52 -16.03 7.43
CA HIS A 489 -13.24 -15.17 6.48
C HIS A 489 -12.26 -14.43 5.56
N LEU A 490 -11.20 -13.85 6.11
CA LEU A 490 -10.18 -13.12 5.35
C LEU A 490 -9.35 -14.01 4.42
N GLU A 491 -9.11 -15.27 4.79
CA GLU A 491 -8.36 -16.26 3.99
C GLU A 491 -9.24 -17.03 2.99
N ARG A 492 -10.56 -16.76 2.95
CA ARG A 492 -11.46 -17.43 2.01
C ARG A 492 -10.99 -17.18 0.58
N LYS A 493 -10.74 -18.25 -0.17
CA LYS A 493 -10.34 -18.14 -1.59
C LYS A 493 -11.46 -17.45 -2.36
N VAL A 494 -11.06 -16.42 -3.08
CA VAL A 494 -11.94 -15.63 -3.96
C VAL A 494 -11.44 -15.83 -5.40
N LYS A 495 -12.38 -16.01 -6.35
CA LYS A 495 -12.03 -16.17 -7.78
C LYS A 495 -11.28 -14.92 -8.27
N ALA A 496 -10.34 -15.10 -9.20
CA ALA A 496 -9.58 -14.01 -9.81
C ALA A 496 -10.53 -12.90 -10.31
N GLY A 497 -10.24 -11.64 -9.94
CA GLY A 497 -11.08 -10.48 -10.29
C GLY A 497 -12.10 -10.04 -9.23
N LYS A 498 -12.43 -10.85 -8.22
CA LYS A 498 -13.28 -10.43 -7.09
C LYS A 498 -12.45 -9.78 -5.98
N THR A 499 -13.04 -8.83 -5.26
CA THR A 499 -12.36 -8.16 -4.15
C THR A 499 -12.13 -9.12 -2.97
N LYS A 500 -10.95 -9.03 -2.34
CA LYS A 500 -10.66 -9.81 -1.13
C LYS A 500 -11.70 -9.46 -0.04
N PRO A 501 -12.19 -10.45 0.72
CA PRO A 501 -13.20 -10.23 1.74
C PRO A 501 -12.67 -9.28 2.82
N LYS A 502 -13.48 -8.31 3.24
CA LYS A 502 -13.14 -7.37 4.33
C LYS A 502 -13.84 -7.80 5.61
N LEU A 503 -13.35 -7.32 6.75
CA LEU A 503 -13.97 -7.59 8.07
C LEU A 503 -15.41 -7.07 8.15
N LYS A 504 -15.68 -5.94 7.51
CA LYS A 504 -17.03 -5.35 7.48
C LYS A 504 -18.05 -6.23 6.74
N ASP A 505 -17.58 -7.10 5.86
CA ASP A 505 -18.43 -7.98 5.06
C ASP A 505 -18.79 -9.27 5.83
N LEU A 506 -18.19 -9.48 7.01
CA LEU A 506 -18.42 -10.68 7.83
C LEU A 506 -19.81 -10.65 8.49
N ASP A 507 -20.19 -9.52 9.07
CA ASP A 507 -21.52 -9.30 9.62
C ASP A 507 -21.88 -7.80 9.55
N PRO A 508 -22.88 -7.40 8.74
CA PRO A 508 -23.29 -6.00 8.60
C PRO A 508 -23.96 -5.43 9.86
N ASN A 509 -24.36 -6.28 10.83
CA ASN A 509 -24.97 -5.83 12.07
C ASN A 509 -23.94 -5.36 13.11
N ILE A 510 -22.66 -5.69 12.92
CA ILE A 510 -21.60 -5.26 13.83
C ILE A 510 -21.28 -3.79 13.58
N LEU A 511 -21.42 -2.98 14.63
CA LEU A 511 -21.15 -1.55 14.58
C LEU A 511 -19.71 -1.26 14.09
N PRO A 512 -19.50 -0.30 13.18
CA PRO A 512 -18.17 0.12 12.73
C PRO A 512 -17.21 0.49 13.86
N ALA A 513 -17.74 0.97 14.99
CA ALA A 513 -16.96 1.27 16.18
C ALA A 513 -16.29 0.03 16.81
N ALA A 514 -16.94 -1.15 16.73
CA ALA A 514 -16.38 -2.40 17.26
C ALA A 514 -15.15 -2.85 16.47
N TRP A 515 -15.14 -2.67 15.14
CA TRP A 515 -13.96 -2.94 14.32
C TRP A 515 -12.84 -1.93 14.55
N SER A 516 -13.22 -0.68 14.83
CA SER A 516 -12.27 0.43 14.99
C SER A 516 -11.50 0.35 16.31
N ILE A 517 -12.11 -0.18 17.37
CA ILE A 517 -11.45 -0.30 18.69
C ILE A 517 -10.22 -1.22 18.66
N LEU A 518 -10.18 -2.17 17.73
CA LEU A 518 -9.05 -3.10 17.54
C LEU A 518 -7.77 -2.41 17.02
N ARG A 519 -7.85 -1.12 16.66
CA ARG A 519 -6.77 -0.37 16.02
C ARG A 519 -5.94 0.46 17.00
N CYS A 520 -6.16 0.34 18.30
CA CYS A 520 -5.41 1.10 19.31
C CYS A 520 -3.95 0.60 19.41
N VAL A 521 -2.99 1.47 19.15
CA VAL A 521 -1.55 1.16 19.23
C VAL A 521 -0.88 1.97 20.34
N GLY A 522 0.02 1.35 21.10
CA GLY A 522 0.81 2.01 22.14
C GLY A 522 1.83 3.01 21.57
N SER A 523 2.14 4.07 22.33
CA SER A 523 3.12 5.07 21.93
C SER A 523 4.56 4.55 22.05
N PRO A 524 5.44 4.76 21.05
CA PRO A 524 6.86 4.33 21.06
C PRO A 524 7.75 5.08 22.08
N ASP A 525 7.24 6.15 22.67
CA ASP A 525 7.92 7.04 23.63
C ASP A 525 8.55 6.30 24.83
N ALA A 526 7.89 5.27 25.35
CA ALA A 526 8.38 4.53 26.53
C ALA A 526 9.72 3.83 26.26
N GLU A 527 9.89 3.21 25.09
CA GLU A 527 11.14 2.53 24.70
C GLU A 527 12.29 3.52 24.58
N ALA A 528 12.04 4.68 23.98
CA ALA A 528 13.07 5.70 23.78
C ALA A 528 13.53 6.31 25.11
N LYS A 529 12.59 6.66 26.00
CA LYS A 529 12.92 7.17 27.34
C LYS A 529 13.68 6.15 28.18
N PHE A 530 13.34 4.86 28.06
CA PHE A 530 14.08 3.79 28.69
C PHE A 530 15.52 3.70 28.17
N ARG A 531 15.71 3.69 26.85
CA ARG A 531 17.05 3.66 26.22
C ARG A 531 17.90 4.87 26.61
N ALA A 532 17.33 6.06 26.64
CA ALA A 532 18.02 7.26 27.10
C ALA A 532 18.52 7.12 28.55
N SER A 533 17.70 6.50 29.42
CA SER A 533 18.03 6.23 30.82
C SER A 533 19.15 5.18 30.96
N VAL A 534 19.12 4.11 30.15
CA VAL A 534 20.21 3.11 30.09
C VAL A 534 21.52 3.76 29.65
N MET A 535 21.52 4.56 28.58
CA MET A 535 22.72 5.27 28.10
C MET A 535 23.28 6.22 29.15
N SER A 536 22.40 6.88 29.91
CA SER A 536 22.81 7.70 31.06
C SER A 536 23.49 6.84 32.13
N ALA A 537 22.90 5.70 32.52
CA ALA A 537 23.47 4.78 33.50
C ALA A 537 24.86 4.25 33.11
N GLN A 538 25.06 3.93 31.83
CA GLN A 538 26.34 3.48 31.30
C GLN A 538 27.43 4.56 31.40
N LYS A 539 27.09 5.84 31.32
CA LYS A 539 28.08 6.92 31.48
C LYS A 539 28.59 6.97 32.92
N ASP A 540 27.70 6.81 33.88
CA ASP A 540 27.98 7.05 35.30
C ASP A 540 28.51 5.82 36.06
N ASN A 541 28.10 4.60 35.67
CA ASN A 541 28.38 3.39 36.44
C ASN A 541 29.12 2.33 35.61
N ALA A 542 30.29 1.88 36.11
CA ALA A 542 31.08 0.83 35.47
C ALA A 542 30.36 -0.52 35.39
N ASN A 543 29.56 -0.89 36.40
CA ASN A 543 28.75 -2.11 36.37
C ASN A 543 27.66 -2.02 35.30
N ALA A 544 27.02 -0.85 35.16
CA ALA A 544 26.03 -0.62 34.12
C ALA A 544 26.62 -0.64 32.70
N ARG A 545 27.93 -0.39 32.52
CA ARG A 545 28.60 -0.58 31.22
C ARG A 545 28.68 -2.04 30.81
N ILE A 546 28.88 -2.94 31.77
CA ILE A 546 28.99 -4.39 31.54
C ILE A 546 27.60 -5.05 31.54
N TYR A 547 26.72 -4.62 32.44
CA TYR A 547 25.35 -5.11 32.63
C TYR A 547 24.37 -3.92 32.61
N PRO A 548 23.91 -3.49 31.42
CA PRO A 548 23.11 -2.26 31.28
C PRO A 548 21.76 -2.30 31.99
N SER A 549 21.18 -3.50 32.11
CA SER A 549 19.86 -3.70 32.67
C SER A 549 19.75 -4.93 33.57
N LEU A 550 18.73 -4.93 34.42
CA LEU A 550 18.31 -6.00 35.31
C LEU A 550 16.95 -6.54 34.85
N TYR A 551 16.74 -7.86 34.91
CA TYR A 551 15.46 -8.49 34.53
C TYR A 551 14.71 -8.99 35.76
N ILE A 552 13.43 -8.65 35.89
CA ILE A 552 12.64 -8.98 37.08
C ILE A 552 11.19 -9.34 36.74
N ILE A 553 10.64 -10.36 37.41
CA ILE A 553 9.26 -10.82 37.23
C ILE A 553 8.32 -10.03 38.13
N ARG A 554 7.29 -9.38 37.57
CA ARG A 554 6.22 -8.71 38.34
C ARG A 554 4.94 -8.47 37.54
N HIS A 555 3.88 -8.07 38.25
CA HIS A 555 2.66 -7.49 37.70
C HIS A 555 2.69 -5.96 37.87
N GLY A 556 2.91 -5.20 36.79
CA GLY A 556 3.16 -3.75 36.85
C GLY A 556 1.97 -2.95 37.36
N LEU A 557 2.04 -2.46 38.60
CA LEU A 557 1.16 -1.38 39.07
C LEU A 557 1.90 -0.05 38.92
N TRP A 558 1.32 0.84 38.12
CA TRP A 558 1.64 2.27 38.16
C TRP A 558 1.25 2.84 39.52
N TYR A 559 2.12 3.64 40.13
CA TYR A 559 1.88 4.16 41.48
C TYR A 559 0.87 5.33 41.52
N LYS A 560 0.18 5.64 40.40
CA LYS A 560 -0.80 6.75 40.28
C LYS A 560 -1.85 6.70 41.39
N THR A 561 -2.29 5.51 41.80
CA THR A 561 -3.25 5.29 42.90
C THR A 561 -2.63 4.46 44.03
N ILE A 562 -2.99 4.79 45.28
CA ILE A 562 -2.54 4.06 46.48
C ILE A 562 -3.57 2.97 46.77
N ALA A 563 -3.30 1.73 46.34
CA ALA A 563 -4.21 0.59 46.55
C ALA A 563 -3.88 -0.28 47.78
N ASN A 564 -2.61 -0.31 48.23
CA ASN A 564 -2.11 -1.15 49.33
C ASN A 564 -1.08 -0.41 50.20
N GLY A 565 -0.83 -0.92 51.41
CA GLY A 565 0.17 -0.36 52.34
C GLY A 565 1.59 -0.31 51.74
N ARG A 566 2.18 0.89 51.69
CA ARG A 566 3.52 1.15 51.11
C ARG A 566 4.65 0.92 52.11
N ALA A 567 4.82 -0.33 52.55
CA ALA A 567 5.79 -0.68 53.60
C ALA A 567 7.26 -0.34 53.26
N TYR A 568 7.61 -0.26 51.97
CA TYR A 568 8.98 -0.01 51.50
C TYR A 568 9.11 1.24 50.62
N GLY A 569 8.16 2.18 50.75
CA GLY A 569 8.19 3.48 50.09
C GLY A 569 7.35 3.60 48.82
N ASN A 570 7.49 4.75 48.15
CA ASN A 570 6.66 5.15 47.00
C ASN A 570 7.33 4.76 45.68
N GLY A 571 6.76 3.79 44.97
CA GLY A 571 7.23 3.40 43.64
C GLY A 571 6.61 2.10 43.13
N VAL A 572 7.14 1.61 42.02
CA VAL A 572 6.83 0.32 41.40
C VAL A 572 7.67 -0.77 42.08
N TYR A 573 7.01 -1.68 42.78
CA TYR A 573 7.62 -2.80 43.52
C TYR A 573 8.02 -3.92 42.57
N LEU A 574 9.18 -4.55 42.67
CA LEU A 574 9.64 -5.60 41.76
C LEU A 574 10.26 -6.72 42.60
N ALA A 575 9.82 -7.96 42.38
CA ALA A 575 10.23 -9.11 43.19
C ALA A 575 11.36 -9.90 42.51
N LYS A 576 12.47 -10.13 43.21
CA LYS A 576 13.63 -10.87 42.67
C LYS A 576 13.29 -12.33 42.36
N GLU A 577 12.39 -12.93 43.14
CA GLU A 577 11.89 -14.30 42.96
C GLU A 577 10.51 -14.28 42.31
N GLY A 578 10.36 -15.01 41.20
CA GLY A 578 9.11 -15.07 40.43
C GLY A 578 7.94 -15.71 41.18
N THR A 579 8.19 -16.60 42.14
CA THR A 579 7.13 -17.27 42.91
C THR A 579 6.27 -16.30 43.71
N LEU A 580 6.88 -15.23 44.24
CA LEU A 580 6.16 -14.18 44.95
C LEU A 580 5.20 -13.44 44.01
N SER A 581 5.69 -13.07 42.82
CA SER A 581 4.89 -12.40 41.79
C SER A 581 3.76 -13.28 41.26
N MET A 582 4.03 -14.56 41.00
CA MET A 582 3.05 -15.51 40.46
C MET A 582 2.03 -15.98 41.50
N GLY A 583 2.45 -16.17 42.75
CA GLY A 583 1.60 -16.71 43.81
C GLY A 583 0.69 -15.67 44.46
N THR A 584 1.17 -14.43 44.63
CA THR A 584 0.46 -13.41 45.43
C THR A 584 -0.08 -12.25 44.61
N TYR A 585 0.53 -11.91 43.46
CA TYR A 585 0.15 -10.71 42.71
C TYR A 585 -0.55 -10.99 41.37
N ALA A 586 -0.19 -12.08 40.69
CA ALA A 586 -0.82 -12.48 39.44
C ALA A 586 -2.04 -13.38 39.70
N HIS A 587 -3.08 -12.85 40.35
CA HIS A 587 -4.32 -13.57 40.57
C HIS A 587 -5.02 -13.90 39.24
N ALA A 588 -5.85 -14.94 39.25
CA ALA A 588 -6.66 -15.28 38.09
C ALA A 588 -7.69 -14.16 37.85
N GLY A 589 -7.80 -13.71 36.60
CA GLY A 589 -8.80 -12.72 36.20
C GLY A 589 -10.22 -13.23 36.49
N ARG A 590 -11.13 -12.30 36.84
CA ARG A 590 -12.53 -12.65 37.13
C ARG A 590 -13.38 -12.67 35.86
N SER A 591 -12.88 -12.03 34.81
CA SER A 591 -13.52 -11.96 33.50
C SER A 591 -12.55 -12.40 32.41
N THR A 592 -13.10 -13.04 31.38
CA THR A 592 -12.38 -13.44 30.18
C THR A 592 -13.31 -13.25 29.00
N TRP A 593 -12.77 -12.82 27.86
CA TRP A 593 -13.55 -12.73 26.63
C TRP A 593 -13.92 -14.13 26.16
N ARG A 594 -15.22 -14.45 26.13
CA ARG A 594 -15.70 -15.83 25.92
C ARG A 594 -15.37 -16.41 24.54
N LYS A 595 -15.13 -15.54 23.55
CA LYS A 595 -14.79 -15.92 22.18
C LYS A 595 -13.26 -16.00 21.95
N SER A 596 -12.46 -15.75 22.99
CA SER A 596 -11.01 -15.94 22.95
C SER A 596 -10.67 -17.42 22.85
N LYS A 597 -9.70 -17.77 22.00
CA LYS A 597 -9.14 -19.13 21.97
C LYS A 597 -8.06 -19.33 23.04
N LEU A 598 -7.28 -18.28 23.33
CA LEU A 598 -6.20 -18.34 24.33
C LEU A 598 -6.72 -18.34 25.76
N CYS A 599 -7.90 -17.78 26.02
CA CYS A 599 -8.52 -17.68 27.35
C CYS A 599 -7.50 -17.34 28.46
N PRO A 600 -6.82 -16.17 28.38
CA PRO A 600 -5.79 -15.83 29.35
C PRO A 600 -6.39 -15.69 30.76
N THR A 601 -5.85 -16.44 31.70
CA THR A 601 -6.29 -16.51 33.11
C THR A 601 -5.35 -15.73 34.03
N ASN A 602 -4.04 -15.89 33.85
CA ASN A 602 -3.02 -15.20 34.64
C ASN A 602 -1.98 -14.58 33.70
N CYS A 603 -1.47 -13.42 34.10
CA CYS A 603 -0.53 -12.67 33.31
C CYS A 603 0.56 -12.05 34.20
N VAL A 604 1.82 -12.28 33.84
CA VAL A 604 2.99 -11.82 34.58
C VAL A 604 3.98 -11.18 33.61
N ALA A 605 4.43 -9.97 33.91
CA ALA A 605 5.43 -9.29 33.12
C ALA A 605 6.85 -9.67 33.58
N LEU A 606 7.72 -9.95 32.63
CA LEU A 606 9.16 -9.90 32.82
C LEU A 606 9.64 -8.52 32.39
N ALA A 607 9.96 -7.69 33.37
CA ALA A 607 10.41 -6.32 33.17
C ALA A 607 11.93 -6.25 33.04
N GLU A 608 12.39 -5.45 32.10
CA GLU A 608 13.77 -4.98 32.01
C GLU A 608 13.86 -3.61 32.72
N ILE A 609 14.89 -3.44 33.53
CA ILE A 609 15.07 -2.29 34.41
C ILE A 609 16.47 -1.73 34.24
N VAL A 610 16.63 -0.41 34.27
CA VAL A 610 17.95 0.23 34.24
C VAL A 610 18.78 -0.19 35.47
N ASN A 611 20.04 -0.61 35.28
CA ASN A 611 20.91 -1.07 36.36
C ASN A 611 21.44 0.10 37.24
N ARG A 612 20.55 0.65 38.09
CA ARG A 612 20.85 1.70 39.09
C ARG A 612 20.29 1.33 40.48
N PRO A 613 20.62 0.15 41.05
CA PRO A 613 20.03 -0.29 42.31
C PRO A 613 20.22 0.71 43.46
N ASN A 614 21.35 1.42 43.49
CA ASN A 614 21.68 2.44 44.51
C ASN A 614 20.74 3.66 44.51
N GLU A 615 20.02 3.90 43.41
CA GLU A 615 19.07 5.00 43.29
C GLU A 615 17.62 4.54 43.50
N PHE A 616 17.40 3.24 43.73
CA PHE A 616 16.07 2.72 44.03
C PHE A 616 15.63 3.15 45.43
N VAL A 617 14.32 3.35 45.60
CA VAL A 617 13.70 3.70 46.89
C VAL A 617 13.91 2.60 47.92
N SER A 618 13.92 1.34 47.47
CA SER A 618 14.29 0.19 48.28
C SER A 618 14.96 -0.88 47.42
N GLN A 619 15.89 -1.62 48.02
CA GLN A 619 16.64 -2.71 47.39
C GLN A 619 16.33 -4.09 47.99
N ALA A 620 15.80 -4.13 49.21
CA ALA A 620 15.57 -5.35 49.98
C ALA A 620 14.35 -5.16 50.91
N PRO A 621 13.40 -6.11 50.93
CA PRO A 621 13.39 -7.39 50.21
C PRO A 621 12.98 -7.29 48.73
N HIS A 622 12.40 -6.16 48.31
CA HIS A 622 11.94 -5.92 46.93
C HIS A 622 12.58 -4.65 46.36
N PHE A 623 12.71 -4.57 45.04
CA PHE A 623 13.10 -3.33 44.40
C PHE A 623 11.91 -2.39 44.31
N VAL A 624 12.08 -1.14 44.72
CA VAL A 624 11.03 -0.12 44.61
C VAL A 624 11.58 1.04 43.79
N ILE A 625 11.01 1.24 42.60
CA ILE A 625 11.52 2.21 41.63
C ILE A 625 10.49 3.33 41.46
N LYS A 626 10.91 4.57 41.70
CA LYS A 626 10.05 5.74 41.55
C LYS A 626 9.91 6.16 40.09
N ASP A 627 11.01 6.13 39.34
CA ASP A 627 11.06 6.58 37.96
C ASP A 627 10.56 5.51 37.00
N THR A 628 9.36 5.73 36.44
CA THR A 628 8.69 4.76 35.57
C THR A 628 9.39 4.55 34.24
N HIS A 629 10.14 5.56 33.76
CA HIS A 629 10.95 5.47 32.54
C HIS A 629 12.14 4.54 32.66
N TRP A 630 12.47 4.06 33.87
CA TRP A 630 13.53 3.07 34.09
C TRP A 630 13.03 1.63 34.02
N ILE A 631 11.75 1.41 33.68
CA ILE A 631 11.11 0.11 33.69
C ILE A 631 10.42 -0.10 32.36
N ILE A 632 10.69 -1.21 31.69
CA ILE A 632 9.99 -1.61 30.48
C ILE A 632 9.59 -3.08 30.55
N CYS A 633 8.36 -3.39 30.11
CA CYS A 633 7.92 -4.78 29.98
C CYS A 633 8.54 -5.38 28.71
N ARG A 634 9.30 -6.47 28.83
CA ARG A 634 9.90 -7.16 27.67
C ARG A 634 9.15 -8.42 27.27
N TYR A 635 8.71 -9.20 28.26
CA TYR A 635 7.97 -10.43 28.00
C TYR A 635 6.72 -10.48 28.85
N LEU A 636 5.68 -11.06 28.27
CA LEU A 636 4.43 -11.33 28.95
C LEU A 636 4.27 -12.85 29.07
N LEU A 637 4.33 -13.34 30.31
CA LEU A 637 4.09 -14.74 30.62
C LEU A 637 2.59 -14.91 30.86
N VAL A 638 1.93 -15.61 29.94
CA VAL A 638 0.48 -15.78 29.93
C VAL A 638 0.14 -17.24 30.21
N LYS A 639 -0.73 -17.46 31.20
CA LYS A 639 -1.36 -18.75 31.44
C LYS A 639 -2.74 -18.75 30.81
N GLY A 640 -3.05 -19.71 29.95
CA GLY A 640 -4.33 -19.80 29.25
C GLY A 640 -4.58 -21.20 28.69
N ASN A 641 -5.60 -21.32 27.85
CA ASN A 641 -5.88 -22.55 27.12
C ASN A 641 -4.89 -22.65 25.94
N ILE A 642 -3.96 -23.62 26.01
CA ILE A 642 -2.95 -23.86 24.97
C ILE A 642 -3.26 -25.22 24.34
N GLU A 643 -4.45 -25.38 23.77
CA GLU A 643 -4.74 -26.51 22.90
C GLU A 643 -4.21 -26.21 21.49
N GLY A 644 -3.19 -26.97 21.06
CA GLY A 644 -2.84 -27.12 19.64
C GLY A 644 -1.52 -26.54 19.11
N HIS A 645 -0.45 -26.38 19.89
CA HIS A 645 0.88 -26.08 19.30
C HIS A 645 2.09 -26.35 20.22
N LEU A 646 2.19 -27.54 20.81
CA LEU A 646 3.50 -28.02 21.29
C LEU A 646 4.36 -28.53 20.11
N ASP A 647 3.80 -28.72 18.92
CA ASP A 647 4.51 -29.33 17.78
C ASP A 647 5.49 -28.41 17.04
N THR A 648 5.58 -27.11 17.36
CA THR A 648 6.57 -26.19 16.73
C THR A 648 7.62 -25.68 17.71
N ILE A 649 7.52 -26.02 19.00
CA ILE A 649 8.58 -25.82 19.99
C ILE A 649 8.61 -27.03 20.93
N LEU A 650 8.72 -28.23 20.37
CA LEU A 650 9.37 -29.28 21.13
C LEU A 650 10.83 -28.84 21.29
N PRO A 651 11.40 -28.73 22.51
CA PRO A 651 12.86 -28.87 22.61
C PRO A 651 13.20 -30.18 21.88
N PRO A 652 14.22 -30.21 21.01
CA PRO A 652 14.61 -31.44 20.36
C PRO A 652 14.68 -32.51 21.44
N SER A 653 13.99 -33.63 21.20
CA SER A 653 14.12 -34.84 21.99
C SER A 653 15.59 -34.98 22.40
N GLN A 654 15.84 -35.32 23.66
CA GLN A 654 17.16 -35.34 24.31
C GLN A 654 18.15 -36.37 23.71
N ASN A 655 18.07 -36.66 22.42
CA ASN A 655 18.92 -37.57 21.68
C ASN A 655 19.37 -36.92 20.35
N SER A 656 20.15 -35.84 20.40
CA SER A 656 21.12 -35.52 19.33
C SER A 656 22.18 -34.57 19.85
N ALA A 657 23.43 -35.05 19.91
CA ALA A 657 24.61 -34.27 20.27
C ALA A 657 24.98 -33.29 19.14
N ALA A 658 24.24 -32.19 18.98
CA ALA A 658 24.61 -31.02 18.16
C ALA A 658 23.66 -29.81 18.36
N GLN A 659 23.13 -29.56 19.55
CA GLN A 659 22.44 -28.27 19.79
C GLN A 659 23.49 -27.16 19.84
N ALA A 660 23.54 -26.32 18.80
CA ALA A 660 24.29 -25.08 18.85
C ALA A 660 23.89 -24.31 20.12
N LEU A 661 24.86 -23.98 20.98
CA LEU A 661 24.61 -23.22 22.20
C LEU A 661 23.90 -21.92 21.83
N ILE A 662 22.64 -21.76 22.22
CA ILE A 662 21.90 -20.51 22.06
C ILE A 662 22.61 -19.45 22.92
N PRO A 663 23.10 -18.34 22.35
CA PRO A 663 23.69 -17.24 23.11
C PRO A 663 22.69 -16.70 24.13
N LEU A 664 23.16 -16.46 25.35
CA LEU A 664 22.35 -15.99 26.47
C LEU A 664 22.75 -14.57 26.87
N VAL A 665 21.76 -13.76 27.25
CA VAL A 665 22.01 -12.42 27.80
C VAL A 665 22.85 -12.54 29.08
N LYS A 666 23.93 -11.74 29.16
CA LYS A 666 24.76 -11.65 30.36
C LYS A 666 24.00 -10.89 31.44
N LEU A 667 23.45 -11.63 32.40
CA LEU A 667 22.74 -11.06 33.55
C LEU A 667 23.71 -10.69 34.68
N ASP A 668 23.42 -9.59 35.37
CA ASP A 668 24.19 -9.13 36.53
C ASP A 668 24.22 -10.22 37.63
N PRO A 669 25.41 -10.74 38.00
CA PRO A 669 25.54 -11.75 39.04
C PRO A 669 25.06 -11.29 40.43
N ALA A 670 25.08 -9.99 40.72
CA ALA A 670 24.65 -9.45 42.01
C ALA A 670 23.14 -9.55 42.24
N HIS A 671 22.36 -9.65 41.14
CA HIS A 671 20.90 -9.66 41.16
C HIS A 671 20.35 -10.76 40.24
N PRO A 672 20.50 -12.04 40.61
CA PRO A 672 19.99 -13.14 39.82
C PRO A 672 18.46 -13.15 39.82
N ILE A 673 17.89 -13.43 38.65
CA ILE A 673 16.46 -13.72 38.47
C ILE A 673 16.21 -15.21 38.68
N THR A 674 15.31 -15.54 39.59
CA THR A 674 14.99 -16.92 39.95
C THR A 674 13.49 -17.19 39.95
N LEU A 675 13.11 -18.40 39.55
CA LEU A 675 11.76 -18.93 39.66
C LEU A 675 11.83 -20.34 40.25
N ASN A 676 11.18 -20.56 41.40
CA ASN A 676 11.32 -21.78 42.19
C ASN A 676 12.80 -22.07 42.51
N SER A 677 13.57 -21.03 42.84
CA SER A 677 15.02 -21.12 43.09
C SER A 677 15.87 -21.63 41.92
N LYS A 678 15.27 -21.75 40.72
CA LYS A 678 16.01 -22.01 39.47
C LYS A 678 16.30 -20.68 38.78
N ARG A 679 17.53 -20.52 38.30
CA ARG A 679 17.92 -19.33 37.54
C ARG A 679 17.18 -19.31 36.21
N ILE A 680 16.64 -18.16 35.86
CA ILE A 680 16.06 -17.94 34.53
C ILE A 680 17.15 -17.41 33.61
N GLU A 681 17.27 -18.01 32.44
CA GLU A 681 18.17 -17.58 31.38
C GLU A 681 17.34 -17.02 30.23
N ILE A 682 17.82 -15.94 29.63
CA ILE A 682 17.12 -15.23 28.55
C ILE A 682 17.97 -15.38 27.29
N PRO A 683 17.43 -15.95 26.20
CA PRO A 683 18.11 -15.99 24.91
C PRO A 683 18.43 -14.58 24.42
N GLU A 684 19.58 -14.41 23.78
CA GLU A 684 19.96 -13.13 23.20
C GLU A 684 18.94 -12.72 22.11
N PRO A 685 18.28 -11.55 22.21
CA PRO A 685 17.23 -11.17 21.26
C PRO A 685 17.70 -11.03 19.81
N SER A 686 18.99 -10.73 19.59
CA SER A 686 19.62 -10.65 18.27
C SER A 686 19.78 -12.04 17.63
N TYR A 687 19.99 -13.10 18.43
CA TYR A 687 20.33 -14.43 17.90
C TYR A 687 19.31 -14.97 16.90
N GLN A 688 18.02 -14.87 17.20
CA GLN A 688 16.97 -15.34 16.28
C GLN A 688 16.96 -14.54 14.98
N ILE A 689 17.18 -13.23 15.08
CA ILE A 689 17.17 -12.32 13.94
C ILE A 689 18.41 -12.55 13.08
N ASP A 690 19.59 -12.70 13.69
CA ASP A 690 20.86 -12.93 13.00
C ASP A 690 20.89 -14.31 12.34
N ALA A 691 20.39 -15.35 13.03
CA ALA A 691 20.22 -16.68 12.45
C ALA A 691 19.27 -16.66 11.25
N LEU A 692 18.17 -15.90 11.37
CA LEU A 692 17.21 -15.73 10.29
C LEU A 692 17.85 -15.01 9.09
N LEU A 693 18.57 -13.91 9.31
CA LEU A 693 19.27 -13.18 8.24
C LEU A 693 20.30 -14.06 7.53
N LYS A 694 21.05 -14.85 8.30
CA LYS A 694 22.01 -15.80 7.75
C LYS A 694 21.31 -16.80 6.85
N ALA A 695 20.22 -17.41 7.32
CA ALA A 695 19.42 -18.32 6.52
C ALA A 695 18.88 -17.65 5.25
N ARG A 696 18.36 -16.41 5.34
CA ARG A 696 17.90 -15.66 4.15
C ARG A 696 19.04 -15.35 3.17
N SER A 697 20.23 -15.05 3.66
CA SER A 697 21.40 -14.79 2.81
C SER A 697 21.92 -16.03 2.10
N GLU A 698 21.76 -17.21 2.72
CA GLU A 698 22.13 -18.50 2.13
C GLU A 698 21.08 -18.98 1.10
N GLU A 699 19.81 -18.64 1.30
CA GLU A 699 18.71 -18.90 0.36
C GLU A 699 18.75 -18.00 -0.87
N TYR A 700 19.26 -16.77 -0.72
CA TYR A 700 19.29 -15.78 -1.79
C TYR A 700 20.21 -16.21 -2.93
N GLN A 701 19.63 -16.36 -4.12
CA GLN A 701 20.34 -16.55 -5.37
C GLN A 701 19.98 -15.41 -6.31
N GLU A 702 21.01 -14.85 -6.95
CA GLU A 702 20.83 -13.74 -7.87
C GLU A 702 20.35 -14.27 -9.23
N GLU A 703 19.16 -13.86 -9.65
CA GLU A 703 18.54 -14.32 -10.91
C GLU A 703 19.11 -13.58 -12.14
N GLU A 704 19.14 -14.28 -13.27
CA GLU A 704 19.46 -13.72 -14.58
C GLU A 704 18.32 -12.84 -15.12
N ASN A 705 18.67 -11.86 -15.95
CA ASN A 705 17.69 -11.04 -16.67
C ASN A 705 16.94 -11.91 -17.69
N ASP A 706 15.64 -11.70 -17.83
CA ASP A 706 14.88 -12.45 -18.82
C ASP A 706 15.00 -11.84 -20.24
N GLU A 707 14.34 -12.46 -21.22
CA GLU A 707 14.39 -12.02 -22.61
C GLU A 707 13.88 -10.58 -22.85
N GLU A 708 12.97 -10.07 -22.02
CA GLU A 708 12.47 -8.70 -22.16
C GLU A 708 13.47 -7.69 -21.62
N ASP A 709 14.13 -8.02 -20.51
CA ASP A 709 15.15 -7.19 -19.90
C ASP A 709 16.43 -7.18 -20.74
N MET A 710 16.86 -8.35 -21.22
CA MET A 710 18.01 -8.49 -22.13
C MET A 710 17.82 -7.67 -23.40
N ARG A 711 16.61 -7.61 -23.95
CA ARG A 711 16.28 -6.75 -25.11
C ARG A 711 16.54 -5.27 -24.87
N VAL A 712 16.40 -4.78 -23.63
CA VAL A 712 16.74 -3.40 -23.28
C VAL A 712 18.26 -3.22 -23.24
N PHE A 713 19.01 -4.20 -22.72
CA PHE A 713 20.46 -4.12 -22.63
C PHE A 713 21.20 -4.36 -23.96
N ASP A 714 20.60 -5.10 -24.90
CA ASP A 714 21.23 -5.48 -26.18
C ASP A 714 21.07 -4.44 -27.31
N VAL A 715 20.51 -3.26 -27.02
CA VAL A 715 20.35 -2.19 -28.00
C VAL A 715 21.72 -1.72 -28.48
N LYS A 716 22.09 -2.06 -29.73
CA LYS A 716 23.34 -1.63 -30.38
C LYS A 716 23.17 -0.24 -30.96
N TYR A 717 24.03 0.69 -30.57
CA TYR A 717 24.08 2.04 -31.11
C TYR A 717 24.53 1.99 -32.58
N VAL A 718 23.64 2.34 -33.51
CA VAL A 718 24.04 2.68 -34.88
C VAL A 718 24.30 4.18 -34.87
N SER A 719 25.56 4.59 -34.65
CA SER A 719 25.97 5.96 -34.95
C SER A 719 25.75 6.19 -36.43
N ASN A 720 24.72 6.96 -36.79
CA ASN A 720 24.72 7.66 -38.06
C ASN A 720 25.71 8.84 -37.95
N VAL A 721 27.00 8.54 -37.91
CA VAL A 721 28.06 9.51 -38.19
C VAL A 721 28.49 9.23 -39.63
N VAL A 722 28.16 10.18 -40.51
CA VAL A 722 28.70 10.23 -41.86
C VAL A 722 30.15 10.69 -41.71
N ASP A 723 31.08 9.75 -41.57
CA ASP A 723 32.52 10.05 -41.64
C ASP A 723 32.99 9.78 -43.07
N GLU A 724 33.43 10.85 -43.71
CA GLU A 724 34.10 10.85 -45.00
C GLU A 724 35.46 10.13 -44.92
N GLU A 725 35.74 9.42 -46.01
CA GLU A 725 36.92 8.64 -46.38
C GLU A 725 38.28 9.18 -45.87
N LEU A 726 39.16 8.28 -45.40
CA LEU A 726 40.61 8.36 -45.64
C LEU A 726 41.25 6.95 -45.62
N ASP A 727 42.03 6.69 -46.68
CA ASP A 727 42.70 5.44 -47.07
C ASP A 727 43.88 4.97 -46.18
N ASP A 728 44.17 3.66 -46.35
CA ASP A 728 45.45 2.93 -46.28
C ASP A 728 46.19 2.73 -44.94
N MET A 729 46.37 1.45 -44.56
CA MET A 729 47.64 0.71 -44.71
C MET A 729 47.56 -0.74 -44.18
N ASP A 730 48.00 -1.68 -45.02
CA ASP A 730 48.20 -3.12 -44.78
C ASP A 730 49.22 -3.46 -43.68
N VAL A 731 48.93 -4.49 -42.86
CA VAL A 731 49.93 -5.48 -42.37
C VAL A 731 49.25 -6.84 -42.11
N ASP A 732 49.62 -7.84 -42.91
CA ASP A 732 49.38 -9.28 -42.73
C ASP A 732 50.09 -9.88 -41.50
N VAL A 733 49.43 -10.75 -40.72
CA VAL A 733 50.00 -12.00 -40.13
C VAL A 733 48.88 -13.02 -39.80
N ASP A 734 49.05 -14.25 -40.30
CA ASP A 734 48.15 -15.41 -40.29
C ASP A 734 47.98 -16.22 -38.96
N PHE A 735 46.81 -16.89 -38.85
CA PHE A 735 46.47 -18.25 -38.33
C PHE A 735 46.59 -18.61 -36.81
N TYR A 736 45.63 -19.28 -36.12
CA TYR A 736 44.73 -20.42 -36.45
C TYR A 736 43.34 -20.40 -35.73
N GLU A 737 42.27 -20.75 -36.48
CA GLU A 737 41.13 -21.71 -36.28
C GLU A 737 40.58 -21.98 -34.83
N ASP A 738 39.27 -22.06 -34.49
CA ASP A 738 38.03 -22.41 -35.20
C ASP A 738 36.73 -22.05 -34.39
N GLU A 739 35.58 -22.06 -35.10
CA GLU A 739 34.15 -22.15 -34.70
C GLU A 739 33.25 -20.88 -34.62
N ASP A 740 32.92 -20.36 -35.81
CA ASP A 740 31.60 -20.11 -36.42
C ASP A 740 30.36 -19.67 -35.59
N TYR A 741 30.02 -18.38 -35.68
CA TYR A 741 28.67 -17.90 -35.95
C TYR A 741 28.73 -16.61 -36.81
N ILE A 742 28.44 -16.73 -38.11
CA ILE A 742 28.43 -15.60 -39.07
C ILE A 742 27.03 -14.97 -39.16
N ILE A 743 26.98 -13.66 -38.91
CA ILE A 743 25.97 -12.73 -39.39
C ILE A 743 26.40 -12.26 -40.80
N SER A 744 25.50 -12.30 -41.79
CA SER A 744 25.69 -11.57 -43.05
C SER A 744 24.38 -10.93 -43.51
N HIS A 745 24.33 -9.60 -43.53
CA HIS A 745 23.30 -8.84 -44.24
C HIS A 745 23.65 -8.72 -45.73
N LEU A 746 22.74 -9.24 -46.56
CA LEU A 746 22.20 -8.69 -47.81
C LEU A 746 23.16 -8.02 -48.83
N SER A 747 23.35 -8.70 -49.97
CA SER A 747 22.86 -8.15 -51.24
C SER A 747 22.64 -9.21 -52.32
N THR A 748 21.39 -9.24 -52.80
CA THR A 748 20.97 -9.41 -54.20
C THR A 748 21.56 -10.58 -55.00
N ARG A 749 20.84 -11.71 -55.05
CA ARG A 749 20.18 -12.22 -56.28
C ARG A 749 19.50 -13.58 -56.03
N GLN A 750 18.27 -13.66 -56.54
CA GLN A 750 17.60 -14.86 -57.04
C GLN A 750 17.42 -16.01 -56.04
N SER A 751 16.39 -15.90 -55.22
CA SER A 751 15.74 -17.08 -54.64
C SER A 751 14.59 -17.51 -55.53
N ASP A 752 14.74 -18.68 -56.14
CA ASP A 752 13.67 -19.47 -56.73
C ASP A 752 12.54 -19.66 -55.72
N GLY A 753 11.34 -19.23 -56.12
CA GLY A 753 10.15 -19.25 -55.29
C GLY A 753 9.65 -20.65 -55.01
N LYS A 754 9.60 -21.02 -53.73
CA LYS A 754 8.59 -21.97 -53.23
C LYS A 754 7.32 -21.18 -52.90
N ALA A 755 6.35 -21.32 -53.77
CA ALA A 755 5.08 -20.61 -53.77
C ALA A 755 4.28 -20.82 -52.47
N ALA A 756 4.06 -19.74 -51.73
CA ALA A 756 2.80 -19.58 -50.99
C ALA A 756 1.67 -19.52 -52.03
N LYS A 757 0.62 -20.32 -51.84
CA LYS A 757 -0.59 -20.30 -52.69
C LYS A 757 -1.16 -18.87 -52.71
N LYS A 758 -0.97 -18.15 -53.81
CA LYS A 758 -1.87 -17.05 -54.19
C LYS A 758 -3.28 -17.64 -54.27
N LEU A 759 -4.20 -17.11 -53.48
CA LEU A 759 -5.63 -17.26 -53.77
C LEU A 759 -5.89 -16.69 -55.17
N PRO A 760 -6.77 -17.33 -55.96
CA PRO A 760 -7.12 -16.83 -57.29
C PRO A 760 -7.72 -15.41 -57.18
N PRO A 761 -7.60 -14.60 -58.25
CA PRO A 761 -8.27 -13.29 -58.30
C PRO A 761 -9.77 -13.46 -58.08
N LEU A 762 -10.40 -12.50 -57.37
CA LEU A 762 -11.85 -12.39 -57.25
C LEU A 762 -12.52 -12.63 -58.62
N GLU A 763 -13.45 -13.59 -58.70
CA GLU A 763 -14.34 -13.65 -59.84
C GLU A 763 -15.17 -12.34 -59.84
N ASN A 764 -15.11 -11.57 -60.93
CA ASN A 764 -15.81 -10.29 -61.08
C ASN A 764 -17.32 -10.53 -61.27
N ASP A 765 -17.99 -11.03 -60.22
CA ASP A 765 -19.36 -11.56 -60.28
C ASP A 765 -20.43 -10.55 -59.89
N TRP A 766 -20.03 -9.41 -59.32
CA TRP A 766 -20.93 -8.33 -58.90
C TRP A 766 -20.18 -6.99 -58.92
N LYS A 767 -20.89 -5.88 -59.21
CA LYS A 767 -20.31 -4.53 -59.29
C LYS A 767 -21.10 -3.54 -58.45
N HIS A 768 -20.39 -2.83 -57.58
CA HIS A 768 -20.88 -1.71 -56.79
C HIS A 768 -21.41 -0.56 -57.66
N ASP A 769 -22.57 -0.01 -57.32
CA ASP A 769 -23.16 1.19 -57.95
C ASP A 769 -22.97 2.42 -57.04
N SER A 770 -21.80 3.05 -57.15
CA SER A 770 -21.44 4.26 -56.40
C SER A 770 -22.45 5.41 -56.58
N SER A 771 -23.10 5.52 -57.75
CA SER A 771 -24.03 6.61 -58.06
C SER A 771 -25.39 6.46 -57.37
N TRP A 772 -25.80 5.23 -57.07
CA TRP A 772 -26.99 4.93 -56.29
C TRP A 772 -26.75 5.15 -54.80
N VAL A 773 -25.60 4.72 -54.29
CA VAL A 773 -25.24 4.85 -52.87
C VAL A 773 -25.04 6.31 -52.44
N LEU A 774 -24.41 7.13 -53.27
CA LEU A 774 -24.19 8.55 -52.98
C LEU A 774 -25.50 9.34 -52.78
N LYS A 775 -26.63 8.91 -53.36
CA LYS A 775 -27.94 9.54 -53.13
C LYS A 775 -28.51 9.30 -51.73
N ILE A 776 -28.03 8.27 -51.01
CA ILE A 776 -28.48 7.95 -49.65
C ILE A 776 -27.65 8.71 -48.61
N VAL A 777 -26.40 9.07 -48.94
CA VAL A 777 -25.47 9.80 -48.06
C VAL A 777 -26.00 11.19 -47.67
N GLU A 778 -26.83 11.84 -48.50
CA GLU A 778 -27.42 13.16 -48.22
C GLU A 778 -28.40 13.18 -47.02
N ASN A 779 -28.80 12.02 -46.48
CA ASN A 779 -29.78 11.93 -45.37
C ASN A 779 -29.20 11.35 -44.06
N LEU A 780 -27.87 11.41 -43.86
CA LEU A 780 -27.21 10.79 -42.71
C LEU A 780 -27.17 11.67 -41.46
N MET A 781 -27.24 11.04 -40.28
CA MET A 781 -27.16 11.73 -38.97
C MET A 781 -25.70 12.07 -38.60
N PRO A 782 -25.44 13.10 -37.78
CA PRO A 782 -24.11 13.34 -37.24
C PRO A 782 -23.67 12.23 -36.25
N PRO A 783 -22.36 12.08 -35.95
CA PRO A 783 -21.87 11.15 -34.94
C PRO A 783 -22.44 11.49 -33.54
N PRO A 784 -22.70 10.49 -32.69
CA PRO A 784 -23.20 10.71 -31.33
C PRO A 784 -22.15 11.42 -30.46
N SER A 785 -22.56 12.47 -29.74
CA SER A 785 -21.69 13.30 -28.88
C SER A 785 -21.23 12.62 -27.58
N GLU A 786 -21.87 11.51 -27.19
CA GLU A 786 -21.67 10.85 -25.89
C GLU A 786 -21.09 9.42 -26.01
N ALA A 787 -20.43 9.09 -27.11
CA ALA A 787 -19.86 7.76 -27.28
C ALA A 787 -18.69 7.50 -26.32
N SER A 788 -18.82 6.47 -25.46
CA SER A 788 -17.73 6.04 -24.60
C SER A 788 -16.56 5.46 -25.43
N PRO A 789 -15.29 5.64 -25.02
CA PRO A 789 -14.14 5.11 -25.75
C PRO A 789 -14.19 3.59 -25.97
N SER A 790 -14.80 2.84 -25.04
CA SER A 790 -14.99 1.39 -25.16
C SER A 790 -15.97 1.01 -26.27
N ALA A 791 -17.06 1.77 -26.44
CA ALA A 791 -18.02 1.56 -27.52
C ALA A 791 -17.39 1.87 -28.87
N THR A 792 -16.61 2.95 -28.96
CA THR A 792 -15.85 3.33 -30.16
C THR A 792 -14.86 2.23 -30.56
N MET A 793 -14.10 1.67 -29.61
CA MET A 793 -13.18 0.56 -29.88
C MET A 793 -13.88 -0.72 -30.32
N ALA A 794 -15.03 -1.05 -29.72
CA ALA A 794 -15.81 -2.23 -30.12
C ALA A 794 -16.32 -2.10 -31.57
N VAL A 795 -16.90 -0.96 -31.93
CA VAL A 795 -17.38 -0.68 -33.30
C VAL A 795 -16.21 -0.69 -34.29
N GLN A 796 -15.06 -0.10 -33.94
CA GLN A 796 -13.87 -0.11 -34.80
C GLN A 796 -13.31 -1.52 -35.02
N LYS A 797 -13.40 -2.39 -34.01
CA LYS A 797 -12.98 -3.80 -34.12
C LYS A 797 -13.89 -4.57 -35.09
N GLU A 798 -15.20 -4.41 -34.97
CA GLU A 798 -16.18 -5.07 -35.86
C GLU A 798 -16.07 -4.57 -37.30
N LEU A 799 -15.88 -3.25 -37.50
CA LEU A 799 -15.63 -2.68 -38.83
C LEU A 799 -14.39 -3.28 -39.51
N LYS A 800 -13.28 -3.40 -38.77
CA LYS A 800 -12.05 -4.07 -39.28
C LYS A 800 -12.27 -5.54 -39.59
N ALA A 801 -13.12 -6.23 -38.82
CA ALA A 801 -13.45 -7.62 -39.09
C ALA A 801 -14.25 -7.76 -40.40
N MET A 802 -15.24 -6.89 -40.63
CA MET A 802 -16.03 -6.88 -41.88
C MET A 802 -15.19 -6.58 -43.12
N LEU A 803 -14.31 -5.58 -43.07
CA LEU A 803 -13.41 -5.27 -44.20
C LEU A 803 -12.44 -6.42 -44.51
N LYS A 804 -11.92 -7.07 -43.46
CA LYS A 804 -11.04 -8.24 -43.61
C LYS A 804 -11.78 -9.46 -44.18
N GLU A 805 -13.05 -9.66 -43.83
CA GLU A 805 -13.89 -10.71 -44.39
C GLU A 805 -14.19 -10.45 -45.88
N GLN A 806 -14.49 -9.20 -46.24
CA GLN A 806 -14.68 -8.78 -47.63
C GLN A 806 -13.40 -8.93 -48.48
N GLU A 807 -12.23 -8.54 -47.96
CA GLU A 807 -10.93 -8.73 -48.63
C GLU A 807 -10.54 -10.22 -48.76
N GLY A 808 -10.97 -11.07 -47.83
CA GLY A 808 -10.66 -12.49 -47.79
C GLY A 808 -11.58 -13.38 -48.62
N ALA A 809 -12.69 -12.86 -49.14
CA ALA A 809 -13.70 -13.63 -49.85
C ALA A 809 -13.30 -13.97 -51.29
N LYS A 810 -13.74 -15.14 -51.78
CA LYS A 810 -13.44 -15.63 -53.13
C LYS A 810 -14.39 -15.08 -54.20
N SER A 811 -15.65 -14.86 -53.84
CA SER A 811 -16.68 -14.23 -54.68
C SER A 811 -17.55 -13.33 -53.82
N LEU A 812 -17.80 -12.10 -54.27
CA LEU A 812 -18.71 -11.16 -53.59
C LEU A 812 -20.15 -11.66 -53.61
N LYS A 813 -20.52 -12.47 -54.60
CA LYS A 813 -21.86 -13.07 -54.71
C LYS A 813 -22.17 -14.04 -53.57
N GLU A 814 -21.16 -14.74 -53.05
CA GLU A 814 -21.32 -15.64 -51.89
C GLU A 814 -21.47 -14.88 -50.57
N LEU A 815 -20.89 -13.68 -50.45
CA LEU A 815 -21.08 -12.80 -49.29
C LEU A 815 -22.51 -12.26 -49.23
N GLY A 816 -23.09 -11.91 -50.39
CA GLY A 816 -24.44 -11.32 -50.47
C GLY A 816 -24.54 -9.91 -49.90
N TRP A 817 -23.41 -9.30 -49.54
CA TRP A 817 -23.30 -7.93 -49.09
C TRP A 817 -21.94 -7.34 -49.46
N TYR A 818 -21.91 -6.02 -49.64
CA TYR A 818 -20.73 -5.24 -49.95
C TYR A 818 -20.71 -3.93 -49.15
N MET A 819 -19.58 -3.61 -48.55
CA MET A 819 -19.33 -2.36 -47.83
C MET A 819 -18.31 -1.52 -48.60
N PRO A 820 -18.68 -0.33 -49.13
CA PRO A 820 -17.76 0.56 -49.83
C PRO A 820 -16.72 1.14 -48.86
N PRO A 821 -15.41 0.85 -49.01
CA PRO A 821 -14.37 1.36 -48.10
C PRO A 821 -14.26 2.89 -48.12
N ASP A 822 -14.58 3.50 -49.27
CA ASP A 822 -14.50 4.94 -49.51
C ASP A 822 -15.58 5.74 -48.74
N LEU A 823 -16.61 5.06 -48.20
CA LEU A 823 -17.71 5.67 -47.45
C LEU A 823 -17.61 5.44 -45.93
N VAL A 824 -16.46 4.93 -45.45
CA VAL A 824 -16.19 4.66 -44.03
C VAL A 824 -15.73 5.93 -43.27
N GLY A 825 -15.81 7.12 -43.90
CA GLY A 825 -15.31 8.40 -43.40
C GLY A 825 -16.22 9.16 -42.43
N ASP A 826 -15.60 10.02 -41.61
CA ASP A 826 -16.10 10.98 -40.59
C ASP A 826 -17.04 10.47 -39.48
N ASN A 827 -17.81 9.41 -39.67
CA ASN A 827 -18.73 8.87 -38.66
C ASN A 827 -18.62 7.34 -38.51
N LEU A 828 -17.78 6.89 -37.58
CA LEU A 828 -17.57 5.47 -37.26
C LEU A 828 -18.86 4.71 -36.85
N PHE A 829 -19.91 5.43 -36.44
CA PHE A 829 -21.18 4.86 -35.99
C PHE A 829 -22.20 4.67 -37.13
N GLN A 830 -21.82 4.96 -38.37
CA GLN A 830 -22.67 4.80 -39.54
C GLN A 830 -22.00 3.96 -40.61
N TRP A 831 -22.61 2.83 -40.93
CA TRP A 831 -22.09 1.91 -41.92
C TRP A 831 -23.10 1.79 -43.05
N ILE A 832 -22.60 1.92 -44.28
CA ILE A 832 -23.39 1.71 -45.49
C ILE A 832 -23.02 0.34 -46.03
N VAL A 833 -24.01 -0.54 -46.13
CA VAL A 833 -23.84 -1.90 -46.65
C VAL A 833 -24.86 -2.11 -47.76
N GLU A 834 -24.37 -2.43 -48.95
CA GLU A 834 -25.16 -2.87 -50.07
C GLU A 834 -25.44 -4.36 -49.95
N MET A 835 -26.69 -4.73 -49.71
CA MET A 835 -27.11 -6.12 -49.78
C MET A 835 -27.49 -6.46 -51.22
N HIS A 836 -26.97 -7.57 -51.74
CA HIS A 836 -27.18 -7.98 -53.13
C HIS A 836 -27.27 -9.50 -53.26
N SER A 837 -27.67 -10.01 -54.42
CA SER A 837 -27.64 -11.47 -54.69
C SER A 837 -28.56 -12.30 -53.79
N PHE A 838 -29.74 -11.77 -53.48
CA PHE A 838 -30.79 -12.51 -52.76
C PHE A 838 -31.29 -13.71 -53.59
N ASP A 839 -31.58 -14.82 -52.92
CA ASP A 839 -32.20 -16.00 -53.53
C ASP A 839 -33.64 -15.68 -54.00
N GLU A 840 -33.96 -16.00 -55.26
CA GLU A 840 -35.23 -15.68 -55.91
C GLU A 840 -36.44 -16.38 -55.27
N ASP A 841 -36.19 -17.46 -54.51
CA ASP A 841 -37.20 -18.18 -53.77
C ASP A 841 -37.60 -17.49 -52.45
N LEU A 842 -36.84 -16.50 -52.00
CA LEU A 842 -37.16 -15.75 -50.79
C LEU A 842 -38.35 -14.80 -51.01
N PRO A 843 -39.31 -14.71 -50.08
CA PRO A 843 -40.43 -13.77 -50.15
C PRO A 843 -39.98 -12.32 -50.36
N ILE A 844 -38.86 -11.93 -49.72
CA ILE A 844 -38.29 -10.58 -49.84
C ILE A 844 -37.80 -10.26 -51.25
N ALA A 845 -37.21 -11.23 -51.96
CA ALA A 845 -36.77 -11.03 -53.34
C ALA A 845 -37.96 -10.80 -54.28
N ARG A 846 -39.09 -11.48 -54.04
CA ARG A 846 -40.34 -11.28 -54.80
C ARG A 846 -40.94 -9.89 -54.54
N ASP A 847 -40.91 -9.44 -53.29
CA ASP A 847 -41.40 -8.11 -52.89
C ASP A 847 -40.52 -6.97 -53.43
N LEU A 848 -39.19 -7.13 -53.41
CA LEU A 848 -38.24 -6.16 -53.97
C LEU A 848 -38.39 -6.03 -55.49
N LYS A 849 -38.59 -7.16 -56.19
CA LYS A 849 -38.85 -7.19 -57.63
C LYS A 849 -40.18 -6.52 -57.98
N ALA A 850 -41.22 -6.74 -57.17
CA ALA A 850 -42.52 -6.07 -57.34
C ALA A 850 -42.42 -4.54 -57.16
N ARG A 851 -41.52 -4.07 -56.28
CA ARG A 851 -41.30 -2.65 -56.00
C ARG A 851 -40.24 -1.97 -56.89
N HIS A 852 -39.72 -2.66 -57.90
CA HIS A 852 -38.70 -2.15 -58.83
C HIS A 852 -37.40 -1.70 -58.12
N VAL A 853 -37.06 -2.33 -57.00
CA VAL A 853 -35.78 -2.14 -56.33
C VAL A 853 -34.80 -3.13 -56.94
N HIS A 854 -33.61 -2.67 -57.37
CA HIS A 854 -32.58 -3.53 -57.94
C HIS A 854 -32.15 -4.60 -56.92
N ILE A 855 -32.07 -5.86 -57.37
CA ILE A 855 -31.66 -7.05 -56.59
C ILE A 855 -30.29 -7.50 -57.08
#